data_AF-A0A938W0P6-F1
#
_entry.id   AF-A0A938W0P6-F1
#
_cell.length_a   1.000
_cell.length_b   1.000
_cell.length_c   1.000
_cell.angle_alpha   90.00
_cell.angle_beta   90.00
_cell.angle_gamma   90.00
#
_symmetry.space_group_name_H-M   'P 1'
#
loop_
_entity.id
_entity.type
_entity.pdbx_description
1 polymer ?
#
loop_
_entity_poly.entity_id
_entity_poly.type
_entity_poly.pdbx_seq_one_letter_code
_entity_poly.pdbx_strand_id
1 'polypeptide(L)'
;MTNRSPRAVVRVKSGAGCPTAGAGDSEPALEVPAGARLTQIQASPTPSSSIIKRFQRVRITIAIPSSQMGASSGHCTIRATRSQMAFALPCCADRRSGLTKTHSRSTLPPTIGYLSIPIVVPRRPAMSVPIRLVTAPGPDAESVRFQLAFAAPVSQEPEASAPAWLETGDGHTLELGELCAPTTVTWRDQRLTDLGSHRYATPGPFSARLHWGDRLAEKVVEPGRSGASQVFSLPETHLFSIKRTRDNPLQRIARVHVAGLAPEQSIRLDGGAGQVHVLAGSAGAEQTGEWRLSYPKLGGYVVTLDLLDADGFWLAGLARSELEITLPAEATAPDLTLAELPQPPAAAQPAVMATDVSASTASPPAWLPYRYGQPALGWQRVYTAPGGGQVSRVVGPGVYLSIRAELSIAGAPWYQTAGGDWIAASAVSLFTPSKLRGVELNEPAPPPPPPPPTSRRGVVTADVLNVRGQPGVRADNPPIDQLLNGAEVGIYEDAVYANATWYRIGAGRWVHSGWVQLLEETPPTPPPPPEPPPAVRRGVVTADALNVRSQPGVRGDNPPVGLLYYGAEVTIYEEQAYGDATWYRIGDRRWVHGGWVRIIEGGARSLAAAASSSAERPALPIGWVVAAALNVRGRPGVSNDNPPLDQVMHNQALPILDTRFVAGVPWYRIGDGRWVEGTQIGVARPKPRPLSIGPAERWVGVCLEEQTLVAYEGDRPVYAALIASGLAGMPTVQGIFRTWRRLATGVMAGGDPQWGSYYYIEDVTWTCYFYSGYALHTAYWHDAFGAPRSHGCVNLSPHDAWWVFQWSAAGGPNSPAVYVYWT
;
A
#
# COMPACT_ATOMS: atom_id res chain seq x y z
N MET A 1 -35.45 -7.40 10.47
CA MET A 1 -34.88 -6.18 9.84
C MET A 1 -33.78 -6.64 8.91
N THR A 2 -34.05 -6.72 7.62
CA THR A 2 -33.16 -7.32 6.62
C THR A 2 -32.39 -6.26 5.83
N ASN A 3 -31.08 -6.46 5.78
CA ASN A 3 -30.07 -5.70 5.07
C ASN A 3 -30.45 -5.48 3.59
N ARG A 4 -30.45 -4.23 3.11
CA ARG A 4 -30.61 -3.89 1.68
C ARG A 4 -29.24 -3.66 1.05
N SER A 5 -28.84 -4.50 0.09
CA SER A 5 -27.72 -4.25 -0.83
C SER A 5 -28.09 -3.17 -1.88
N PRO A 6 -27.14 -2.38 -2.41
CA PRO A 6 -27.43 -1.39 -3.44
C PRO A 6 -27.78 -2.06 -4.79
N ARG A 7 -28.83 -1.57 -5.46
CA ARG A 7 -29.28 -2.05 -6.78
C ARG A 7 -28.68 -1.19 -7.89
N ALA A 8 -28.01 -1.84 -8.84
CA ALA A 8 -27.55 -1.26 -10.10
C ALA A 8 -28.67 -1.27 -11.16
N VAL A 9 -28.92 -0.13 -11.84
CA VAL A 9 -29.88 -0.02 -12.97
C VAL A 9 -29.11 0.29 -14.26
N VAL A 10 -29.33 -0.49 -15.32
CA VAL A 10 -28.70 -0.30 -16.65
C VAL A 10 -29.75 0.19 -17.66
N ARG A 11 -29.44 1.23 -18.44
CA ARG A 11 -30.24 1.70 -19.59
C ARG A 11 -29.56 1.33 -20.91
N VAL A 12 -30.34 0.87 -21.91
CA VAL A 12 -29.85 0.55 -23.27
C VAL A 12 -30.45 1.55 -24.27
N LYS A 13 -29.62 2.12 -25.17
CA LYS A 13 -30.04 2.93 -26.32
C LYS A 13 -29.85 2.11 -27.61
N SER A 14 -30.88 2.01 -28.45
CA SER A 14 -30.78 1.44 -29.80
C SER A 14 -30.14 2.45 -30.76
N GLY A 15 -29.21 2.00 -31.60
CA GLY A 15 -28.60 2.79 -32.69
C GLY A 15 -28.79 2.05 -34.01
N ALA A 16 -29.24 2.77 -35.04
CA ALA A 16 -29.77 2.27 -36.30
C ALA A 16 -28.75 2.29 -37.47
N GLY A 17 -29.06 1.48 -38.50
CA GLY A 17 -28.56 1.50 -39.89
C GLY A 17 -29.03 0.19 -40.56
N CYS A 18 -29.80 0.13 -41.65
CA CYS A 18 -30.00 0.94 -42.87
C CYS A 18 -31.32 0.50 -43.59
N PRO A 19 -31.62 0.94 -44.82
CA PRO A 19 -32.40 2.09 -45.26
C PRO A 19 -33.90 1.81 -45.55
N THR A 20 -34.67 2.90 -45.66
CA THR A 20 -36.13 2.99 -45.82
C THR A 20 -36.68 2.69 -47.22
N ALA A 21 -37.85 2.05 -47.30
CA ALA A 21 -38.80 2.23 -48.39
C ALA A 21 -40.25 2.21 -47.86
N GLY A 22 -40.92 3.37 -47.93
CA GLY A 22 -42.35 3.50 -48.25
C GLY A 22 -43.43 3.15 -47.21
N ALA A 23 -43.91 4.19 -46.53
CA ALA A 23 -45.31 4.49 -46.17
C ALA A 23 -46.12 3.52 -45.26
N GLY A 24 -46.65 4.08 -44.17
CA GLY A 24 -47.82 3.54 -43.46
C GLY A 24 -47.60 3.34 -41.96
N ASP A 25 -48.54 3.81 -41.15
CA ASP A 25 -48.48 3.97 -39.71
C ASP A 25 -48.30 2.68 -38.89
N SER A 26 -47.75 2.86 -37.68
CA SER A 26 -47.70 1.97 -36.50
C SER A 26 -46.67 0.81 -36.48
N GLU A 27 -45.58 0.98 -35.72
CA GLU A 27 -44.75 -0.13 -35.21
C GLU A 27 -45.51 -0.90 -34.10
N PRO A 28 -45.48 -2.25 -34.09
CA PRO A 28 -46.04 -3.03 -33.00
C PRO A 28 -45.04 -3.15 -31.83
N ALA A 29 -45.49 -2.81 -30.62
CA ALA A 29 -44.77 -3.13 -29.39
C ALA A 29 -44.82 -4.65 -29.14
N LEU A 30 -43.67 -5.32 -29.10
CA LEU A 30 -43.56 -6.73 -28.77
C LEU A 30 -43.57 -6.90 -27.24
N GLU A 31 -44.71 -7.25 -26.65
CA GLU A 31 -44.80 -7.63 -25.24
C GLU A 31 -44.30 -9.07 -25.04
N VAL A 32 -43.38 -9.28 -24.10
CA VAL A 32 -42.96 -10.63 -23.67
C VAL A 32 -43.91 -11.09 -22.55
N PRO A 33 -44.64 -12.21 -22.70
CA PRO A 33 -45.58 -12.65 -21.69
C PRO A 33 -44.88 -13.10 -20.39
N ALA A 34 -45.57 -12.90 -19.26
CA ALA A 34 -45.12 -13.37 -17.95
C ALA A 34 -45.00 -14.90 -17.93
N GLY A 35 -43.78 -15.42 -17.72
CA GLY A 35 -43.52 -16.87 -17.63
C GLY A 35 -42.33 -17.38 -18.46
N ALA A 36 -41.66 -16.54 -19.26
CA ALA A 36 -40.46 -16.94 -20.00
C ALA A 36 -39.31 -17.35 -19.05
N ARG A 37 -38.68 -18.52 -19.31
CA ARG A 37 -37.51 -19.01 -18.57
C ARG A 37 -36.26 -19.00 -19.43
N LEU A 38 -35.15 -18.55 -18.84
CA LEU A 38 -33.82 -18.61 -19.44
C LEU A 38 -33.33 -20.06 -19.44
N THR A 39 -33.14 -20.66 -20.61
CA THR A 39 -32.81 -22.09 -20.70
C THR A 39 -31.34 -22.37 -21.05
N GLN A 40 -30.60 -21.43 -21.67
CA GLN A 40 -29.19 -21.64 -21.96
C GLN A 40 -28.39 -20.33 -22.13
N ILE A 41 -27.17 -20.28 -21.58
CA ILE A 41 -26.14 -19.29 -21.89
C ILE A 41 -24.92 -20.04 -22.43
N GLN A 42 -24.51 -19.74 -23.66
CA GLN A 42 -23.32 -20.33 -24.26
C GLN A 42 -22.32 -19.23 -24.63
N ALA A 43 -21.08 -19.38 -24.15
CA ALA A 43 -19.94 -18.59 -24.56
C ALA A 43 -19.01 -19.48 -25.39
N SER A 44 -18.80 -19.14 -26.65
CA SER A 44 -17.92 -19.90 -27.54
C SER A 44 -16.58 -19.18 -27.71
N PRO A 45 -15.43 -19.86 -27.50
CA PRO A 45 -14.14 -19.33 -27.93
C PRO A 45 -14.02 -19.43 -29.46
N THR A 46 -13.56 -18.36 -30.10
CA THR A 46 -13.25 -18.37 -31.54
C THR A 46 -11.75 -18.61 -31.73
N PRO A 47 -11.31 -19.58 -32.54
CA PRO A 47 -9.90 -19.74 -32.88
C PRO A 47 -9.59 -18.92 -34.14
N SER A 48 -8.91 -17.78 -34.02
CA SER A 48 -8.13 -17.20 -35.15
C SER A 48 -7.23 -16.03 -34.73
N SER A 49 -6.09 -15.97 -35.39
CA SER A 49 -4.96 -15.04 -35.25
C SER A 49 -5.19 -13.71 -35.99
N SER A 50 -5.41 -12.61 -35.28
CA SER A 50 -4.97 -11.26 -35.66
C SER A 50 -5.43 -10.21 -34.63
N ILE A 51 -4.59 -9.19 -34.45
CA ILE A 51 -4.77 -8.05 -33.54
C ILE A 51 -5.94 -7.20 -34.04
N ILE A 52 -7.06 -7.19 -33.31
CA ILE A 52 -7.99 -6.08 -33.03
C ILE A 52 -9.00 -6.60 -31.98
N LYS A 53 -9.11 -5.89 -30.84
CA LYS A 53 -10.03 -6.07 -29.68
C LYS A 53 -10.84 -7.38 -29.63
N ARG A 54 -10.42 -8.33 -28.77
CA ARG A 54 -11.17 -9.56 -28.45
C ARG A 54 -12.47 -9.23 -27.70
N PHE A 55 -13.63 -9.47 -28.31
CA PHE A 55 -14.94 -9.37 -27.65
C PHE A 55 -15.51 -10.77 -27.37
N GLN A 56 -15.83 -11.08 -26.11
CA GLN A 56 -16.67 -12.25 -25.80
C GLN A 56 -18.10 -11.98 -26.29
N ARG A 57 -18.63 -12.85 -27.15
CA ARG A 57 -20.04 -12.85 -27.55
C ARG A 57 -20.80 -13.80 -26.64
N VAL A 58 -21.90 -13.32 -26.05
CA VAL A 58 -22.82 -14.13 -25.25
C VAL A 58 -24.09 -14.34 -26.07
N ARG A 59 -24.48 -15.60 -26.27
CA ARG A 59 -25.75 -15.97 -26.91
C ARG A 59 -26.76 -16.33 -25.82
N ILE A 60 -27.94 -15.71 -25.88
CA ILE A 60 -29.05 -15.99 -24.97
C ILE A 60 -30.20 -16.53 -25.82
N THR A 61 -30.69 -17.72 -25.49
CA THR A 61 -31.86 -18.36 -26.11
C THR A 61 -32.99 -18.43 -25.08
N ILE A 62 -34.20 -18.03 -25.48
CA ILE A 62 -35.40 -18.06 -24.63
C ILE A 62 -36.41 -19.00 -25.29
N ALA A 63 -36.91 -19.99 -24.55
CA ALA A 63 -37.97 -20.89 -25.02
C ALA A 63 -39.34 -20.42 -24.51
N ILE A 64 -40.34 -20.40 -25.38
CA ILE A 64 -41.73 -20.04 -25.06
C ILE A 64 -42.56 -21.34 -25.02
N PRO A 65 -43.35 -21.61 -23.95
CA PRO A 65 -44.19 -22.80 -23.90
C PRO A 65 -45.33 -22.74 -24.93
N SER A 66 -45.49 -23.83 -25.69
CA SER A 66 -46.52 -23.99 -26.72
C SER A 66 -47.87 -24.38 -26.11
N SER A 67 -48.65 -23.39 -25.68
CA SER A 67 -50.10 -23.57 -25.44
C SER A 67 -50.97 -22.40 -25.92
N GLN A 68 -50.40 -21.34 -26.52
CA GLN A 68 -51.16 -20.33 -27.25
C GLN A 68 -50.31 -19.78 -28.41
N MET A 69 -50.43 -20.38 -29.59
CA MET A 69 -50.31 -19.79 -30.94
C MET A 69 -50.21 -20.92 -31.97
N GLY A 70 -51.05 -20.86 -33.01
CA GLY A 70 -51.00 -21.76 -34.16
C GLY A 70 -49.73 -21.56 -34.99
N ALA A 71 -49.21 -22.67 -35.49
CA ALA A 71 -48.29 -22.82 -36.63
C ALA A 71 -47.27 -21.68 -36.88
N SER A 72 -46.16 -21.65 -36.11
CA SER A 72 -44.77 -21.48 -36.59
C SER A 72 -43.83 -21.26 -35.39
N SER A 73 -42.78 -22.07 -35.26
CA SER A 73 -41.82 -22.02 -34.15
C SER A 73 -40.72 -20.98 -34.38
N GLY A 74 -40.96 -19.72 -33.99
CA GLY A 74 -39.97 -18.64 -34.06
C GLY A 74 -39.05 -18.59 -32.84
N HIS A 75 -37.72 -18.71 -33.04
CA HIS A 75 -36.71 -18.44 -32.00
C HIS A 75 -36.26 -16.96 -32.11
N CYS A 76 -36.36 -16.18 -31.04
CA CYS A 76 -35.85 -14.79 -31.01
C CYS A 76 -34.41 -14.76 -30.45
N THR A 77 -33.49 -14.08 -31.13
CA THR A 77 -32.07 -13.98 -30.73
C THR A 77 -31.66 -12.52 -30.50
N ILE A 78 -31.15 -12.17 -29.32
CA ILE A 78 -30.62 -10.82 -29.00
C ILE A 78 -29.09 -10.88 -28.82
N ARG A 79 -28.35 -9.88 -29.34
CA ARG A 79 -26.89 -9.74 -29.23
C ARG A 79 -26.52 -8.44 -28.49
N ALA A 80 -25.59 -8.49 -27.52
CA ALA A 80 -25.07 -7.30 -26.82
C ALA A 80 -23.54 -7.36 -26.60
N THR A 81 -22.87 -6.20 -26.47
CA THR A 81 -21.41 -6.05 -26.21
C THR A 81 -21.14 -5.14 -25.00
N ARG A 82 -19.96 -5.28 -24.37
CA ARG A 82 -19.62 -4.74 -23.03
C ARG A 82 -19.56 -3.20 -22.91
N SER A 83 -19.58 -2.45 -24.02
CA SER A 83 -19.32 -1.00 -24.06
C SER A 83 -20.54 -0.08 -23.83
N GLN A 84 -21.67 -0.59 -23.33
CA GLN A 84 -22.92 0.19 -23.19
C GLN A 84 -23.46 0.32 -21.74
N MET A 85 -22.63 0.21 -20.70
CA MET A 85 -23.06 0.40 -19.30
C MET A 85 -22.46 1.68 -18.69
N ALA A 86 -23.29 2.65 -18.31
CA ALA A 86 -22.93 3.83 -17.52
C ALA A 86 -23.80 3.91 -16.25
N PHE A 87 -23.21 4.24 -15.10
CA PHE A 87 -23.87 4.27 -13.79
C PHE A 87 -24.15 5.69 -13.30
N ALA A 88 -25.37 5.94 -12.81
CA ALA A 88 -25.76 7.14 -12.04
C ALA A 88 -26.66 6.75 -10.85
N LEU A 89 -26.47 7.39 -9.69
CA LEU A 89 -27.24 7.25 -8.45
C LEU A 89 -27.98 8.56 -8.12
N PRO A 90 -29.18 8.51 -7.52
CA PRO A 90 -29.45 9.45 -6.41
C PRO A 90 -30.22 8.90 -5.19
N CYS A 91 -29.85 9.45 -4.02
CA CYS A 91 -30.49 9.51 -2.68
C CYS A 91 -31.81 10.33 -2.67
N CYS A 92 -32.66 10.47 -1.63
CA CYS A 92 -33.16 9.76 -0.43
C CYS A 92 -34.30 10.64 0.17
N ALA A 93 -35.30 10.03 0.85
CA ALA A 93 -36.17 10.55 1.96
C ALA A 93 -37.08 11.79 1.75
N ASP A 94 -38.11 12.14 2.54
CA ASP A 94 -39.16 11.51 3.40
C ASP A 94 -40.09 12.68 3.88
N ARG A 95 -41.33 12.37 4.33
CA ARG A 95 -42.29 13.13 5.20
C ARG A 95 -43.45 14.03 4.66
N ARG A 96 -44.66 13.51 4.97
CA ARG A 96 -45.85 14.05 5.70
C ARG A 96 -46.84 15.09 5.11
N SER A 97 -48.08 14.59 5.00
CA SER A 97 -49.41 15.13 5.43
C SER A 97 -50.06 16.36 4.77
N GLY A 98 -51.31 16.16 4.31
CA GLY A 98 -52.34 17.21 4.16
C GLY A 98 -53.35 16.95 3.02
N LEU A 99 -54.59 16.59 3.35
CA LEU A 99 -55.76 16.61 2.43
C LEU A 99 -56.02 18.05 1.93
N THR A 100 -56.59 18.36 0.76
CA THR A 100 -57.90 18.01 0.17
C THR A 100 -57.99 18.43 -1.32
N LYS A 101 -58.73 17.65 -2.14
CA LYS A 101 -59.61 17.97 -3.32
C LYS A 101 -59.33 19.29 -4.12
N THR A 102 -59.30 19.36 -5.46
CA THR A 102 -60.22 18.80 -6.49
C THR A 102 -59.73 19.12 -7.92
N HIS A 103 -60.08 18.23 -8.87
CA HIS A 103 -60.36 18.44 -10.30
C HIS A 103 -59.27 18.80 -11.36
N SER A 104 -59.06 17.78 -12.22
CA SER A 104 -59.24 17.82 -13.69
C SER A 104 -57.98 17.72 -14.58
N ARG A 105 -58.05 16.70 -15.45
CA ARG A 105 -57.39 16.50 -16.77
C ARG A 105 -55.87 16.74 -16.87
N SER A 106 -55.10 15.65 -16.97
CA SER A 106 -54.47 15.20 -18.22
C SER A 106 -53.39 14.13 -17.97
N THR A 107 -53.31 13.16 -18.89
CA THR A 107 -52.16 12.29 -19.22
C THR A 107 -51.46 11.51 -18.09
N LEU A 108 -51.81 10.22 -17.95
CA LEU A 108 -51.00 9.21 -17.26
C LEU A 108 -49.87 8.71 -18.19
N PRO A 109 -48.61 8.59 -17.73
CA PRO A 109 -47.59 7.83 -18.44
C PRO A 109 -47.77 6.32 -18.18
N PRO A 110 -47.27 5.43 -19.07
CA PRO A 110 -47.42 4.00 -18.91
C PRO A 110 -46.53 3.47 -17.77
N THR A 111 -47.13 2.63 -16.92
CA THR A 111 -46.45 1.89 -15.85
C THR A 111 -45.54 0.83 -16.47
N ILE A 112 -44.24 1.10 -16.58
CA ILE A 112 -43.24 0.09 -16.94
C ILE A 112 -42.99 -0.80 -15.72
N GLY A 113 -43.47 -2.04 -15.76
CA GLY A 113 -43.12 -3.08 -14.78
C GLY A 113 -41.66 -3.50 -14.94
N TYR A 114 -40.84 -3.30 -13.90
CA TYR A 114 -39.44 -3.76 -13.90
C TYR A 114 -39.36 -5.19 -13.36
N LEU A 115 -39.00 -6.14 -14.22
CA LEU A 115 -38.59 -7.48 -13.79
C LEU A 115 -37.18 -7.39 -13.17
N SER A 116 -37.09 -7.49 -11.85
CA SER A 116 -35.80 -7.61 -11.15
C SER A 116 -35.29 -9.03 -11.29
N ILE A 117 -34.38 -9.29 -12.23
CA ILE A 117 -33.61 -10.54 -12.26
C ILE A 117 -32.31 -10.29 -11.48
N PRO A 118 -32.09 -10.93 -10.32
CA PRO A 118 -30.80 -10.83 -9.64
C PRO A 118 -29.73 -11.46 -10.53
N ILE A 119 -28.84 -10.65 -11.09
CA ILE A 119 -27.59 -11.14 -11.65
C ILE A 119 -26.69 -11.44 -10.45
N VAL A 120 -26.77 -12.68 -9.95
CA VAL A 120 -25.70 -13.24 -9.14
C VAL A 120 -24.52 -13.37 -10.10
N VAL A 121 -23.61 -12.39 -10.07
CA VAL A 121 -22.25 -12.64 -10.56
C VAL A 121 -21.79 -13.81 -9.71
N PRO A 122 -21.49 -14.99 -10.30
CA PRO A 122 -20.95 -16.07 -9.50
C PRO A 122 -19.67 -15.51 -8.90
N ARG A 123 -19.66 -15.31 -7.57
CA ARG A 123 -18.40 -15.34 -6.83
C ARG A 123 -17.73 -16.60 -7.35
N ARG A 124 -16.52 -16.47 -7.93
CA ARG A 124 -15.67 -17.64 -8.12
C ARG A 124 -15.76 -18.43 -6.81
N PRO A 125 -16.08 -19.74 -6.83
CA PRO A 125 -16.08 -20.50 -5.59
C PRO A 125 -14.69 -20.30 -4.99
N ALA A 126 -14.64 -19.60 -3.85
CA ALA A 126 -13.41 -19.46 -3.10
C ALA A 126 -13.06 -20.89 -2.70
N MET A 127 -12.06 -21.49 -3.34
CA MET A 127 -11.50 -22.73 -2.84
C MET A 127 -11.07 -22.45 -1.41
N SER A 128 -11.68 -23.14 -0.46
CA SER A 128 -11.61 -22.78 0.94
C SER A 128 -10.30 -23.29 1.52
N VAL A 129 -9.42 -22.40 2.01
CA VAL A 129 -8.25 -22.78 2.80
C VAL A 129 -8.73 -23.54 4.04
N PRO A 130 -8.39 -24.84 4.21
CA PRO A 130 -8.75 -25.60 5.39
C PRO A 130 -8.03 -25.07 6.63
N ILE A 131 -8.75 -25.01 7.74
CA ILE A 131 -8.23 -24.59 9.05
C ILE A 131 -8.50 -25.66 10.10
N ARG A 132 -7.64 -25.74 11.10
CA ARG A 132 -7.79 -26.63 12.24
C ARG A 132 -7.44 -25.89 13.52
N LEU A 133 -8.33 -25.95 14.51
CA LEU A 133 -8.04 -25.43 15.83
C LEU A 133 -7.15 -26.43 16.57
N VAL A 134 -6.03 -25.96 17.09
CA VAL A 134 -5.06 -26.73 17.88
C VAL A 134 -4.98 -26.13 19.27
N THR A 135 -4.66 -26.98 20.25
CA THR A 135 -4.51 -26.56 21.64
C THR A 135 -3.23 -27.14 22.20
N ALA A 136 -2.57 -26.36 23.04
CA ALA A 136 -1.40 -26.75 23.79
C ALA A 136 -1.59 -26.44 25.28
N PRO A 137 -0.90 -27.12 26.20
CA PRO A 137 -0.88 -26.76 27.61
C PRO A 137 -0.47 -25.29 27.78
N GLY A 138 -1.21 -24.57 28.61
CA GLY A 138 -0.87 -23.21 29.02
C GLY A 138 0.19 -23.19 30.13
N PRO A 139 0.51 -22.01 30.68
CA PRO A 139 1.50 -21.87 31.76
C PRO A 139 1.12 -22.64 33.03
N ASP A 140 -0.18 -22.76 33.31
CA ASP A 140 -0.72 -23.50 34.46
C ASP A 140 -1.60 -24.67 33.99
N ALA A 141 -1.86 -25.64 34.87
CA ALA A 141 -2.64 -26.84 34.54
C ALA A 141 -4.07 -26.54 34.03
N GLU A 142 -4.64 -25.41 34.42
CA GLU A 142 -5.99 -24.96 34.03
C GLU A 142 -6.00 -24.05 32.80
N SER A 143 -4.83 -23.65 32.31
CA SER A 143 -4.68 -22.79 31.15
C SER A 143 -4.46 -23.59 29.89
N VAL A 144 -5.10 -23.15 28.80
CA VAL A 144 -4.97 -23.75 27.48
C VAL A 144 -4.58 -22.65 26.50
N ARG A 145 -3.52 -22.90 25.72
CA ARG A 145 -3.13 -22.05 24.59
C ARG A 145 -3.83 -22.53 23.32
N PHE A 146 -4.42 -21.61 22.58
CA PHE A 146 -5.11 -21.88 21.33
C PHE A 146 -4.24 -21.47 20.14
N GLN A 147 -4.21 -22.33 19.13
CA GLN A 147 -3.46 -22.07 17.91
C GLN A 147 -4.31 -22.41 16.70
N LEU A 148 -4.25 -21.58 15.67
CA LEU A 148 -4.83 -21.87 14.36
C LEU A 148 -3.80 -22.56 13.50
N ALA A 149 -4.08 -23.78 13.08
CA ALA A 149 -3.32 -24.46 12.04
C ALA A 149 -3.94 -24.19 10.67
N PHE A 150 -3.12 -23.83 9.68
CA PHE A 150 -3.51 -23.75 8.28
C PHE A 150 -3.01 -24.98 7.52
N ALA A 151 -3.87 -25.58 6.70
CA ALA A 151 -3.42 -26.61 5.77
C ALA A 151 -2.44 -26.01 4.74
N ALA A 152 -1.52 -26.83 4.25
CA ALA A 152 -0.49 -26.39 3.33
C ALA A 152 -1.10 -25.96 1.99
N PRO A 153 -0.82 -24.73 1.51
CA PRO A 153 -1.30 -24.30 0.21
C PRO A 153 -0.58 -25.10 -0.88
N VAL A 154 -1.37 -25.69 -1.78
CA VAL A 154 -0.88 -26.48 -2.93
C VAL A 154 -0.59 -25.61 -4.17
N SER A 155 -1.04 -24.36 -4.17
CA SER A 155 -0.80 -23.36 -5.21
C SER A 155 -0.76 -21.96 -4.62
N GLN A 156 -0.25 -21.02 -5.41
CA GLN A 156 -0.24 -19.57 -5.17
C GLN A 156 -1.65 -18.99 -5.32
N GLU A 157 -2.60 -19.39 -4.46
CA GLU A 157 -3.92 -18.76 -4.39
C GLU A 157 -3.84 -17.41 -3.69
N PRO A 158 -4.71 -16.43 -4.03
CA PRO A 158 -4.78 -15.17 -3.30
C PRO A 158 -5.07 -15.45 -1.82
N GLU A 159 -4.34 -14.79 -0.93
CA GLU A 159 -4.53 -14.94 0.51
C GLU A 159 -5.97 -14.63 0.89
N ALA A 160 -6.62 -15.57 1.57
CA ALA A 160 -7.86 -15.29 2.26
C ALA A 160 -7.49 -14.50 3.53
N SER A 161 -7.95 -13.26 3.63
CA SER A 161 -7.95 -12.50 4.88
C SER A 161 -9.40 -12.37 5.32
N ALA A 162 -9.67 -12.65 6.60
CA ALA A 162 -11.02 -12.56 7.12
C ALA A 162 -11.01 -12.25 8.62
N PRO A 163 -12.08 -11.60 9.13
CA PRO A 163 -12.24 -11.42 10.56
C PRO A 163 -12.35 -12.78 11.27
N ALA A 164 -11.81 -12.86 12.49
CA ALA A 164 -11.82 -14.05 13.31
C ALA A 164 -12.11 -13.76 14.78
N TRP A 165 -12.77 -14.72 15.43
CA TRP A 165 -12.99 -14.76 16.87
C TRP A 165 -13.03 -16.21 17.34
N LEU A 166 -12.68 -16.44 18.59
CA LEU A 166 -12.63 -17.77 19.20
C LEU A 166 -13.55 -17.81 20.42
N GLU A 167 -14.56 -18.68 20.38
CA GLU A 167 -15.37 -19.04 21.55
C GLU A 167 -14.66 -20.17 22.30
N THR A 168 -14.41 -20.01 23.60
CA THR A 168 -13.65 -21.00 24.41
C THR A 168 -14.54 -22.14 24.93
N GLY A 169 -15.86 -22.04 24.77
CA GLY A 169 -16.84 -23.04 25.17
C GLY A 169 -17.32 -22.94 26.62
N ASP A 170 -16.75 -22.05 27.43
CA ASP A 170 -17.18 -21.71 28.80
C ASP A 170 -17.84 -20.32 28.89
N GLY A 171 -18.25 -19.76 27.75
CA GLY A 171 -18.93 -18.47 27.65
C GLY A 171 -18.01 -17.27 27.41
N HIS A 172 -16.70 -17.48 27.26
CA HIS A 172 -15.75 -16.44 26.85
C HIS A 172 -15.49 -16.45 25.34
N THR A 173 -15.27 -15.26 24.79
CA THR A 173 -14.89 -15.04 23.39
C THR A 173 -13.64 -14.18 23.30
N LEU A 174 -12.67 -14.62 22.52
CA LEU A 174 -11.47 -13.88 22.16
C LEU A 174 -11.65 -13.26 20.78
N GLU A 175 -11.68 -11.92 20.70
CA GLU A 175 -11.73 -11.17 19.45
C GLU A 175 -10.32 -11.11 18.84
N LEU A 176 -10.14 -11.72 17.66
CA LEU A 176 -8.82 -11.87 17.03
C LEU A 176 -8.58 -10.86 15.90
N GLY A 177 -9.61 -10.09 15.49
CA GLY A 177 -9.49 -9.14 14.40
C GLY A 177 -9.31 -9.82 13.05
N GLU A 178 -8.48 -9.26 12.17
CA GLU A 178 -8.24 -9.81 10.83
C GLU A 178 -7.11 -10.84 10.84
N LEU A 179 -7.41 -12.07 10.41
CA LEU A 179 -6.44 -13.14 10.21
C LEU A 179 -6.29 -13.44 8.72
N CYS A 180 -5.04 -13.53 8.27
CA CYS A 180 -4.69 -13.86 6.89
C CYS A 180 -4.14 -15.28 6.82
N ALA A 181 -4.62 -16.09 5.88
CA ALA A 181 -3.99 -17.37 5.59
C ALA A 181 -2.60 -17.15 4.99
N PRO A 182 -1.62 -18.00 5.35
CA PRO A 182 -0.27 -17.86 4.86
C PRO A 182 -0.14 -18.27 3.39
N THR A 183 0.78 -17.65 2.67
CA THR A 183 1.15 -18.04 1.30
C THR A 183 1.93 -19.36 1.27
N THR A 184 2.15 -19.90 0.08
CA THR A 184 3.12 -20.98 -0.15
C THR A 184 4.53 -20.69 0.38
N VAL A 185 4.93 -19.41 0.46
CA VAL A 185 6.26 -19.01 0.94
C VAL A 185 6.27 -18.84 2.46
N THR A 186 5.21 -18.25 3.03
CA THR A 186 5.14 -17.95 4.46
C THR A 186 4.54 -19.07 5.30
N TRP A 187 3.91 -20.08 4.68
CA TRP A 187 3.23 -21.17 5.36
C TRP A 187 4.14 -21.89 6.35
N ARG A 188 5.40 -22.17 6.02
CA ARG A 188 6.28 -22.85 6.98
C ARG A 188 6.39 -22.08 8.30
N ASP A 189 6.48 -20.76 8.27
CA ASP A 189 6.63 -19.95 9.48
C ASP A 189 5.29 -19.62 10.15
N GLN A 190 4.20 -19.56 9.36
CA GLN A 190 2.88 -19.10 9.81
C GLN A 190 1.81 -20.21 9.85
N ARG A 191 2.18 -21.48 9.59
CA ARG A 191 1.27 -22.65 9.60
C ARG A 191 0.55 -22.85 10.92
N LEU A 192 1.13 -22.36 12.01
CA LEU A 192 0.54 -22.31 13.35
C LEU A 192 0.56 -20.86 13.82
N THR A 193 -0.61 -20.26 13.93
CA THR A 193 -0.78 -18.90 14.45
C THR A 193 -1.28 -18.98 15.89
N ASP A 194 -0.60 -18.33 16.83
CA ASP A 194 -1.07 -18.23 18.22
C ASP A 194 -2.28 -17.31 18.30
N LEU A 195 -3.37 -17.79 18.91
CA LEU A 195 -4.62 -17.05 19.08
C LEU A 195 -4.77 -16.51 20.51
N GLY A 196 -3.85 -16.86 21.40
CA GLY A 196 -3.89 -16.51 22.82
C GLY A 196 -4.17 -17.71 23.73
N SER A 197 -4.25 -17.43 25.02
CA SER A 197 -4.51 -18.44 26.06
C SER A 197 -5.73 -18.08 26.88
N HIS A 198 -6.48 -19.10 27.29
CA HIS A 198 -7.60 -18.98 28.22
C HIS A 198 -7.39 -19.85 29.44
N ARG A 199 -7.83 -19.40 30.61
CA ARG A 199 -7.82 -20.19 31.84
C ARG A 199 -9.24 -20.61 32.17
N TYR A 200 -9.44 -21.92 32.27
CA TYR A 200 -10.74 -22.49 32.60
C TYR A 200 -10.93 -22.56 34.11
N ALA A 201 -12.08 -22.12 34.59
CA ALA A 201 -12.41 -22.14 36.01
C ALA A 201 -12.81 -23.53 36.53
N THR A 202 -13.22 -24.43 35.64
CA THR A 202 -13.62 -25.80 35.98
C THR A 202 -12.96 -26.81 35.03
N PRO A 203 -12.69 -28.04 35.49
CA PRO A 203 -12.34 -29.14 34.61
C PRO A 203 -13.57 -29.51 33.77
N GLY A 204 -13.38 -29.78 32.49
CA GLY A 204 -14.44 -30.29 31.63
C GLY A 204 -13.95 -30.53 30.21
N PRO A 205 -14.73 -31.22 29.37
CA PRO A 205 -14.65 -31.02 27.95
C PRO A 205 -15.39 -29.72 27.59
N PHE A 206 -14.68 -28.71 27.11
CA PHE A 206 -15.26 -27.49 26.53
C PHE A 206 -15.19 -27.55 25.01
N SER A 207 -16.26 -27.17 24.32
CA SER A 207 -16.27 -27.08 22.85
C SER A 207 -15.79 -25.70 22.43
N ALA A 208 -14.50 -25.59 22.12
CA ALA A 208 -13.93 -24.36 21.59
C ALA A 208 -14.20 -24.24 20.09
N ARG A 209 -14.60 -23.06 19.63
CA ARG A 209 -15.02 -22.79 18.25
C ARG A 209 -14.30 -21.56 17.70
N LEU A 210 -13.46 -21.77 16.70
CA LEU A 210 -12.81 -20.70 15.96
C LEU A 210 -13.64 -20.36 14.72
N HIS A 211 -14.05 -19.10 14.63
CA HIS A 211 -14.67 -18.53 13.45
C HIS A 211 -13.63 -17.74 12.65
N TRP A 212 -13.60 -17.91 11.33
CA TRP A 212 -12.73 -17.16 10.43
C TRP A 212 -13.43 -16.90 9.09
N GLY A 213 -13.98 -15.71 8.92
CA GLY A 213 -14.95 -15.41 7.87
C GLY A 213 -16.15 -16.35 7.96
N ASP A 214 -16.45 -17.06 6.86
CA ASP A 214 -17.53 -18.04 6.80
C ASP A 214 -17.13 -19.44 7.32
N ARG A 215 -15.92 -19.60 7.88
CA ARG A 215 -15.38 -20.89 8.31
C ARG A 215 -15.50 -21.09 9.81
N LEU A 216 -15.66 -22.35 10.22
CA LEU A 216 -15.74 -22.80 11.59
C LEU A 216 -14.79 -23.98 11.81
N ALA A 217 -13.93 -23.89 12.81
CA ALA A 217 -13.13 -25.01 13.30
C ALA A 217 -13.45 -25.26 14.78
N GLU A 218 -13.80 -26.49 15.12
CA GLU A 218 -14.15 -26.86 16.49
C GLU A 218 -13.11 -27.80 17.10
N LYS A 219 -12.88 -27.67 18.41
CA LYS A 219 -12.04 -28.60 19.18
C LYS A 219 -12.58 -28.77 20.59
N VAL A 220 -12.65 -30.02 21.05
CA VAL A 220 -12.93 -30.34 22.46
C VAL A 220 -11.65 -30.11 23.27
N VAL A 221 -11.77 -29.33 24.34
CA VAL A 221 -10.68 -28.91 25.23
C VAL A 221 -10.91 -29.54 26.58
N GLU A 222 -9.92 -30.30 27.08
CA GLU A 222 -9.92 -30.84 28.44
C GLU A 222 -8.76 -30.23 29.25
N PRO A 223 -9.01 -29.14 30.01
CA PRO A 223 -7.98 -28.50 30.83
C PRO A 223 -7.37 -29.49 31.83
N GLY A 224 -6.05 -29.48 31.98
CA GLY A 224 -5.32 -30.38 32.88
C GLY A 224 -5.05 -31.79 32.33
N ARG A 225 -5.57 -32.15 31.16
CA ARG A 225 -5.26 -33.42 30.49
C ARG A 225 -4.27 -33.17 29.35
N SER A 226 -3.03 -33.62 29.51
CA SER A 226 -2.06 -33.62 28.40
C SER A 226 -2.63 -34.49 27.28
N GLY A 227 -2.97 -33.87 26.15
CA GLY A 227 -3.39 -34.60 24.97
C GLY A 227 -2.32 -35.61 24.59
N ALA A 228 -2.72 -36.86 24.35
CA ALA A 228 -1.79 -37.86 23.84
C ALA A 228 -1.23 -37.34 22.52
N SER A 229 0.09 -37.12 22.44
CA SER A 229 0.74 -36.91 21.15
C SER A 229 0.47 -38.15 20.32
N GLN A 230 -0.23 -38.00 19.20
CA GLN A 230 -0.34 -39.09 18.22
C GLN A 230 1.08 -39.42 17.79
N VAL A 231 1.55 -40.61 18.17
CA VAL A 231 2.81 -41.16 17.68
C VAL A 231 2.52 -41.70 16.29
N PHE A 232 2.91 -40.95 15.27
CA PHE A 232 2.91 -41.42 13.89
C PHE A 232 4.31 -41.88 13.50
N SER A 233 4.40 -42.97 12.74
CA SER A 233 5.66 -43.40 12.15
C SER A 233 6.08 -42.40 11.07
N LEU A 234 7.30 -41.89 11.17
CA LEU A 234 7.89 -41.06 10.12
C LEU A 234 8.29 -41.96 8.94
N PRO A 235 8.00 -41.53 7.70
CA PRO A 235 8.50 -42.25 6.53
C PRO A 235 10.01 -42.06 6.39
N GLU A 236 10.71 -43.06 5.86
CA GLU A 236 12.15 -42.99 5.65
C GLU A 236 12.46 -42.31 4.31
N THR A 237 13.17 -41.19 4.35
CA THR A 237 13.64 -40.49 3.14
C THR A 237 14.98 -41.06 2.67
N HIS A 238 14.95 -42.06 1.80
CA HIS A 238 16.16 -42.71 1.27
C HIS A 238 16.98 -41.80 0.33
N LEU A 239 16.34 -40.84 -0.36
CA LEU A 239 17.03 -39.88 -1.20
C LEU A 239 16.30 -38.54 -1.25
N PHE A 240 17.02 -37.46 -0.97
CA PHE A 240 16.64 -36.11 -1.37
C PHE A 240 17.83 -35.48 -2.10
N SER A 241 17.67 -35.23 -3.40
CA SER A 241 18.75 -34.64 -4.21
C SER A 241 18.24 -33.52 -5.09
N ILE A 242 19.05 -32.47 -5.20
CA ILE A 242 18.80 -31.31 -6.05
C ILE A 242 19.97 -31.24 -7.04
N LYS A 243 19.71 -31.53 -8.32
CA LYS A 243 20.73 -31.56 -9.35
C LYS A 243 20.59 -30.39 -10.31
N ARG A 244 21.75 -29.88 -10.77
CA ARG A 244 21.80 -28.89 -11.86
C ARG A 244 21.31 -29.53 -13.15
N THR A 245 20.57 -28.77 -13.95
CA THR A 245 20.33 -29.11 -15.36
C THR A 245 21.51 -28.60 -16.18
N ARG A 246 21.89 -29.34 -17.23
CA ARG A 246 23.00 -28.93 -18.11
C ARG A 246 22.63 -27.75 -19.01
N ASP A 247 21.34 -27.59 -19.29
CA ASP A 247 20.85 -26.69 -20.35
C ASP A 247 20.35 -25.34 -19.83
N ASN A 248 20.17 -25.16 -18.51
CA ASN A 248 19.69 -23.91 -17.96
C ASN A 248 20.20 -23.66 -16.52
N PRO A 249 21.03 -22.62 -16.29
CA PRO A 249 21.61 -22.35 -14.97
C PRO A 249 20.57 -21.95 -13.91
N LEU A 250 19.39 -21.52 -14.31
CA LEU A 250 18.27 -21.15 -13.42
C LEU A 250 17.34 -22.32 -13.08
N GLN A 251 17.64 -23.54 -13.53
CA GLN A 251 16.81 -24.71 -13.27
C GLN A 251 17.51 -25.75 -12.40
N ARG A 252 16.73 -26.46 -11.60
CA ARG A 252 17.16 -27.62 -10.81
C ARG A 252 16.16 -28.75 -10.97
N ILE A 253 16.63 -29.99 -10.83
CA ILE A 253 15.78 -31.17 -10.71
C ILE A 253 15.83 -31.63 -9.26
N ALA A 254 14.67 -31.62 -8.59
CA ALA A 254 14.52 -32.17 -7.26
C ALA A 254 13.98 -33.60 -7.37
N ARG A 255 14.67 -34.55 -6.73
CA ARG A 255 14.24 -35.95 -6.62
C ARG A 255 14.05 -36.31 -5.16
N VAL A 256 12.91 -36.92 -4.87
CA VAL A 256 12.55 -37.45 -3.54
C VAL A 256 12.28 -38.93 -3.68
N HIS A 257 12.91 -39.74 -2.84
CA HIS A 257 12.65 -41.16 -2.69
C HIS A 257 12.29 -41.44 -1.24
N VAL A 258 11.12 -42.03 -1.01
CA VAL A 258 10.56 -42.23 0.32
C VAL A 258 9.97 -43.64 0.47
N ALA A 259 10.26 -44.32 1.57
CA ALA A 259 9.58 -45.55 1.97
C ALA A 259 8.60 -45.29 3.12
N GLY A 260 7.48 -46.02 3.12
CA GLY A 260 6.51 -45.99 4.21
C GLY A 260 5.59 -44.76 4.24
N LEU A 261 5.43 -44.03 3.13
CA LEU A 261 4.47 -42.92 3.04
C LEU A 261 3.03 -43.45 2.90
N ALA A 262 2.25 -43.38 3.99
CA ALA A 262 0.91 -43.96 4.08
C ALA A 262 -0.11 -43.24 3.16
N PRO A 263 -1.20 -43.90 2.72
CA PRO A 263 -2.26 -43.29 1.89
C PRO A 263 -2.88 -42.02 2.47
N GLU A 264 -2.92 -41.90 3.80
CA GLU A 264 -3.44 -40.75 4.56
C GLU A 264 -2.38 -39.67 4.80
N GLN A 265 -1.25 -39.74 4.11
CA GLN A 265 -0.14 -38.80 4.23
C GLN A 265 0.26 -38.27 2.86
N SER A 266 0.89 -37.11 2.85
CA SER A 266 1.54 -36.59 1.65
C SER A 266 2.85 -35.89 1.99
N ILE A 267 3.75 -35.82 1.02
CA ILE A 267 4.97 -35.00 1.13
C ILE A 267 4.78 -33.74 0.32
N ARG A 268 4.97 -32.60 0.96
CA ARG A 268 5.09 -31.30 0.33
C ARG A 268 6.55 -30.97 0.08
N LEU A 269 6.90 -30.73 -1.18
CA LEU A 269 8.16 -30.12 -1.57
C LEU A 269 7.95 -28.62 -1.79
N ASP A 270 8.65 -27.80 -1.03
CA ASP A 270 8.81 -26.37 -1.27
C ASP A 270 10.12 -26.14 -2.02
N GLY A 271 10.03 -25.72 -3.28
CA GLY A 271 11.19 -25.43 -4.11
C GLY A 271 11.82 -24.07 -3.83
N GLY A 272 11.21 -23.24 -2.98
CA GLY A 272 11.54 -21.83 -2.88
C GLY A 272 11.03 -21.03 -4.09
N ALA A 273 11.06 -19.70 -3.97
CA ALA A 273 10.48 -18.78 -4.95
C ALA A 273 8.98 -19.05 -5.24
N GLY A 274 8.27 -19.69 -4.29
CA GLY A 274 6.84 -19.94 -4.39
C GLY A 274 6.42 -21.16 -5.21
N GLN A 275 7.34 -22.08 -5.47
CA GLN A 275 7.11 -23.32 -6.20
C GLN A 275 6.79 -24.45 -5.21
N VAL A 276 5.62 -25.06 -5.31
CA VAL A 276 5.18 -26.13 -4.40
C VAL A 276 4.76 -27.35 -5.20
N HIS A 277 5.18 -28.52 -4.74
CA HIS A 277 4.79 -29.81 -5.30
C HIS A 277 4.33 -30.74 -4.18
N VAL A 278 3.40 -31.64 -4.48
CA VAL A 278 2.86 -32.62 -3.51
C VAL A 278 3.00 -34.03 -4.07
N LEU A 279 3.48 -34.95 -3.25
CA LEU A 279 3.49 -36.39 -3.49
C LEU A 279 2.50 -37.04 -2.51
N ALA A 280 1.36 -37.53 -3.02
CA ALA A 280 0.38 -38.24 -2.22
C ALA A 280 0.88 -39.66 -1.90
N GLY A 281 0.62 -40.14 -0.69
CA GLY A 281 0.97 -41.49 -0.28
C GLY A 281 0.10 -42.57 -0.92
N SER A 282 0.57 -43.81 -0.88
CA SER A 282 -0.11 -44.98 -1.46
C SER A 282 0.24 -46.25 -0.68
N ALA A 283 -0.59 -47.29 -0.81
CA ALA A 283 -0.36 -48.56 -0.12
C ALA A 283 0.72 -49.38 -0.84
N GLY A 284 1.87 -49.61 -0.19
CA GLY A 284 3.00 -50.36 -0.78
C GLY A 284 4.38 -49.73 -0.52
N ALA A 285 5.44 -50.36 -1.04
CA ALA A 285 6.85 -49.96 -0.89
C ALA A 285 7.20 -48.64 -1.61
N GLU A 286 8.49 -48.27 -1.57
CA GLU A 286 9.13 -47.02 -2.04
C GLU A 286 8.40 -46.21 -3.13
N GLN A 287 8.22 -44.91 -2.86
CA GLN A 287 7.63 -43.92 -3.76
C GLN A 287 8.69 -42.90 -4.19
N THR A 288 8.65 -42.51 -5.47
CA THR A 288 9.56 -41.51 -6.04
C THR A 288 8.80 -40.32 -6.61
N GLY A 289 9.26 -39.11 -6.31
CA GLY A 289 8.84 -37.88 -6.98
C GLY A 289 10.02 -37.18 -7.65
N GLU A 290 9.80 -36.67 -8.86
CA GLU A 290 10.77 -35.85 -9.59
C GLU A 290 10.10 -34.58 -10.10
N TRP A 291 10.67 -33.41 -9.79
CA TRP A 291 10.14 -32.12 -10.21
C TRP A 291 11.22 -31.20 -10.73
N ARG A 292 10.88 -30.41 -11.75
CA ARG A 292 11.73 -29.35 -12.30
C ARG A 292 11.41 -28.03 -11.61
N LEU A 293 12.38 -27.50 -10.85
CA LEU A 293 12.32 -26.21 -10.19
C LEU A 293 12.95 -25.15 -11.11
N SER A 294 12.25 -24.04 -11.33
CA SER A 294 12.69 -22.91 -12.15
C SER A 294 12.76 -21.64 -11.31
N TYR A 295 13.96 -21.09 -11.20
CA TYR A 295 14.22 -19.91 -10.38
C TYR A 295 14.21 -18.65 -11.25
N PRO A 296 13.51 -17.59 -10.84
CA PRO A 296 13.47 -16.37 -11.64
C PRO A 296 14.81 -15.61 -11.63
N LYS A 297 15.68 -15.87 -10.64
CA LYS A 297 16.92 -15.11 -10.41
C LYS A 297 18.04 -15.99 -9.85
N LEU A 298 19.27 -15.48 -9.95
CA LEU A 298 20.44 -16.01 -9.24
C LEU A 298 20.36 -15.66 -7.76
N GLY A 299 20.97 -16.46 -6.88
CA GLY A 299 21.07 -16.23 -5.44
C GLY A 299 20.66 -17.44 -4.59
N GLY A 300 20.69 -17.25 -3.27
CA GLY A 300 20.29 -18.26 -2.30
C GLY A 300 18.78 -18.48 -2.23
N TYR A 301 18.39 -19.75 -2.17
CA TYR A 301 17.05 -20.25 -1.98
C TYR A 301 17.08 -21.39 -0.96
N VAL A 302 15.94 -21.70 -0.35
CA VAL A 302 15.80 -22.85 0.53
C VAL A 302 14.80 -23.82 -0.09
N VAL A 303 15.17 -25.10 -0.18
CA VAL A 303 14.27 -26.18 -0.59
C VAL A 303 13.97 -27.04 0.62
N THR A 304 12.69 -27.33 0.86
CA THR A 304 12.27 -28.10 2.03
C THR A 304 11.29 -29.21 1.69
N LEU A 305 11.31 -30.28 2.50
CA LEU A 305 10.33 -31.36 2.48
C LEU A 305 9.58 -31.40 3.80
N ASP A 306 8.25 -31.43 3.73
CA ASP A 306 7.36 -31.57 4.87
C ASP A 306 6.40 -32.74 4.68
N LEU A 307 6.14 -33.47 5.77
CA LEU A 307 5.10 -34.47 5.86
C LEU A 307 3.79 -33.79 6.27
N LEU A 308 2.71 -34.08 5.55
CA LEU A 308 1.36 -33.61 5.82
C LEU A 308 0.42 -34.80 6.07
N ASP A 309 -0.68 -34.55 6.79
CA ASP A 309 -1.80 -35.49 6.89
C ASP A 309 -2.74 -35.41 5.66
N ALA A 310 -3.81 -36.22 5.67
CA ALA A 310 -4.80 -36.31 4.59
C ALA A 310 -5.51 -34.98 4.29
N ASP A 311 -5.63 -34.11 5.29
CA ASP A 311 -6.26 -32.79 5.15
C ASP A 311 -5.23 -31.69 4.78
N GLY A 312 -3.95 -32.05 4.65
CA GLY A 312 -2.86 -31.15 4.29
C GLY A 312 -2.24 -30.38 5.46
N PHE A 313 -2.52 -30.74 6.71
CA PHE A 313 -1.87 -30.11 7.87
C PHE A 313 -0.50 -30.71 8.15
N TRP A 314 0.42 -29.88 8.64
CA TRP A 314 1.79 -30.27 8.92
C TRP A 314 1.89 -31.33 10.03
N LEU A 315 2.65 -32.40 9.76
CA LEU A 315 3.03 -33.44 10.73
C LEU A 315 4.50 -33.31 11.14
N ALA A 316 5.42 -33.22 10.17
CA ALA A 316 6.86 -33.18 10.44
C ALA A 316 7.66 -32.54 9.31
N GLY A 317 8.84 -31.99 9.62
CA GLY A 317 9.83 -31.63 8.61
C GLY A 317 10.72 -32.83 8.30
N LEU A 318 10.88 -33.16 7.02
CA LEU A 318 11.67 -34.32 6.57
C LEU A 318 13.08 -33.91 6.11
N ALA A 319 13.20 -32.78 5.39
CA ALA A 319 14.49 -32.29 4.91
C ALA A 319 14.49 -30.77 4.68
N ARG A 320 15.68 -30.17 4.76
CA ARG A 320 15.95 -28.78 4.38
C ARG A 320 17.30 -28.73 3.69
N SER A 321 17.36 -28.05 2.54
CA SER A 321 18.60 -27.85 1.78
C SER A 321 18.70 -26.40 1.33
N GLU A 322 19.81 -25.77 1.66
CA GLU A 322 20.17 -24.45 1.15
C GLU A 322 20.67 -24.61 -0.29
N LEU A 323 20.18 -23.77 -1.19
CA LEU A 323 20.38 -23.86 -2.63
C LEU A 323 20.84 -22.52 -3.19
N GLU A 324 22.11 -22.45 -3.59
CA GLU A 324 22.62 -21.29 -4.32
C GLU A 324 22.42 -21.49 -5.83
N ILE A 325 21.69 -20.56 -6.46
CA ILE A 325 21.57 -20.46 -7.91
C ILE A 325 22.65 -19.50 -8.40
N THR A 326 23.79 -20.06 -8.79
CA THR A 326 24.85 -19.30 -9.45
C THR A 326 24.82 -19.53 -10.97
N LEU A 327 25.47 -18.65 -11.71
CA LEU A 327 25.90 -19.00 -13.06
C LEU A 327 26.83 -20.23 -13.00
N PRO A 328 26.97 -21.00 -14.09
CA PRO A 328 28.03 -21.99 -14.17
C PRO A 328 29.33 -21.27 -13.84
N ALA A 329 30.17 -21.84 -12.98
CA ALA A 329 31.55 -21.39 -12.91
C ALA A 329 32.06 -21.45 -14.35
N GLU A 330 32.48 -20.32 -14.91
CA GLU A 330 33.34 -20.34 -16.08
C GLU A 330 34.40 -21.39 -15.78
N ALA A 331 34.64 -22.29 -16.73
CA ALA A 331 35.80 -23.15 -16.68
C ALA A 331 36.96 -22.24 -16.28
N THR A 332 37.53 -22.50 -15.09
CA THR A 332 38.63 -21.75 -14.54
C THR A 332 39.64 -21.52 -15.67
N ALA A 333 39.72 -20.28 -16.14
CA ALA A 333 40.98 -19.81 -16.68
C ALA A 333 42.01 -20.09 -15.57
N PRO A 334 43.18 -20.64 -15.92
CA PRO A 334 44.12 -21.15 -14.93
C PRO A 334 44.47 -20.04 -13.92
N ASP A 335 44.61 -20.49 -12.69
CA ASP A 335 45.05 -19.73 -11.52
C ASP A 335 46.24 -18.83 -11.87
N LEU A 336 46.01 -17.53 -12.03
CA LEU A 336 47.06 -16.54 -12.06
C LEU A 336 47.13 -15.90 -10.69
N THR A 337 48.09 -16.40 -9.92
CA THR A 337 48.55 -15.82 -8.66
C THR A 337 48.71 -14.29 -8.77
N LEU A 338 48.29 -13.60 -7.72
CA LEU A 338 48.30 -12.15 -7.47
C LEU A 338 49.71 -11.48 -7.50
N ALA A 339 50.69 -12.05 -8.20
CA ALA A 339 52.07 -11.57 -8.25
C ALA A 339 52.59 -11.18 -9.65
N GLU A 340 51.90 -11.48 -10.74
CA GLU A 340 52.36 -11.13 -12.10
C GLU A 340 51.22 -10.63 -12.99
N LEU A 341 50.78 -9.40 -12.75
CA LEU A 341 50.09 -8.62 -13.77
C LEU A 341 51.16 -7.99 -14.69
N PRO A 342 51.15 -8.23 -16.00
CA PRO A 342 51.92 -7.40 -16.91
C PRO A 342 51.41 -5.96 -16.77
N GLN A 343 52.32 -5.04 -16.48
CA GLN A 343 52.04 -3.61 -16.64
C GLN A 343 51.39 -3.41 -18.02
N PRO A 344 50.26 -2.68 -18.14
CA PRO A 344 49.65 -2.46 -19.42
C PRO A 344 50.70 -1.88 -20.37
N PRO A 345 50.79 -2.35 -21.63
CA PRO A 345 51.71 -1.75 -22.58
C PRO A 345 51.36 -0.26 -22.68
N ALA A 346 52.38 0.58 -22.62
CA ALA A 346 52.27 2.00 -22.91
C ALA A 346 51.80 2.16 -24.37
N ALA A 347 50.50 2.05 -24.58
CA ALA A 347 49.86 2.38 -25.83
C ALA A 347 49.86 3.89 -25.91
N ALA A 348 50.63 4.39 -26.90
CA ALA A 348 50.70 5.80 -27.24
C ALA A 348 49.30 6.39 -27.30
N GLN A 349 49.05 7.35 -26.41
CA GLN A 349 47.89 8.22 -26.49
C GLN A 349 47.92 8.88 -27.87
N PRO A 350 46.86 8.77 -28.71
CA PRO A 350 46.67 9.80 -29.71
C PRO A 350 46.50 11.11 -28.93
N ALA A 351 47.39 12.06 -29.19
CA ALA A 351 47.31 13.40 -28.64
C ALA A 351 46.00 14.05 -29.13
N VAL A 352 44.93 13.85 -28.38
CA VAL A 352 43.71 14.63 -28.46
C VAL A 352 43.63 15.35 -27.14
N MET A 353 43.78 16.67 -27.19
CA MET A 353 43.75 17.52 -26.01
C MET A 353 42.45 17.29 -25.23
N ALA A 354 42.55 16.58 -24.11
CA ALA A 354 41.52 16.55 -23.10
C ALA A 354 41.52 17.95 -22.45
N THR A 355 40.57 18.80 -22.85
CA THR A 355 40.23 19.96 -22.04
C THR A 355 39.55 19.45 -20.78
N ASP A 356 40.12 19.78 -19.62
CA ASP A 356 39.58 19.46 -18.30
C ASP A 356 38.08 19.80 -18.24
N VAL A 357 37.24 18.76 -18.16
CA VAL A 357 35.83 18.92 -17.85
C VAL A 357 35.75 19.12 -16.34
N SER A 358 35.38 20.33 -15.93
CA SER A 358 35.12 20.69 -14.54
C SER A 358 34.12 19.70 -13.92
N ALA A 359 34.61 18.79 -13.08
CA ALA A 359 33.77 17.94 -12.26
C ALA A 359 32.96 18.83 -11.31
N SER A 360 31.63 18.72 -11.39
CA SER A 360 30.73 19.25 -10.37
C SER A 360 31.19 18.77 -8.99
N THR A 361 31.52 19.69 -8.10
CA THR A 361 32.20 19.46 -6.81
C THR A 361 31.30 18.88 -5.71
N ALA A 362 30.06 18.48 -6.01
CA ALA A 362 29.17 17.82 -5.06
C ALA A 362 29.03 16.33 -5.43
N SER A 363 29.43 15.44 -4.51
CA SER A 363 29.12 14.02 -4.62
C SER A 363 27.60 13.84 -4.68
N PRO A 364 27.08 12.97 -5.57
CA PRO A 364 25.65 12.72 -5.65
C PRO A 364 25.14 12.17 -4.31
N PRO A 365 23.90 12.52 -3.92
CA PRO A 365 23.33 12.02 -2.68
C PRO A 365 23.17 10.50 -2.74
N ALA A 366 23.33 9.82 -1.60
CA ALA A 366 23.28 8.36 -1.54
C ALA A 366 21.99 7.77 -2.15
N TRP A 367 20.85 8.45 -2.00
CA TRP A 367 19.56 8.00 -2.55
C TRP A 367 19.44 8.16 -4.08
N LEU A 368 20.34 8.90 -4.74
CA LEU A 368 20.37 9.05 -6.20
C LEU A 368 21.82 9.07 -6.70
N PRO A 369 22.48 7.90 -6.73
CA PRO A 369 23.92 7.82 -6.93
C PRO A 369 24.39 8.12 -8.36
N TYR A 370 23.48 8.12 -9.35
CA TYR A 370 23.83 8.28 -10.76
C TYR A 370 23.03 9.41 -11.42
N ARG A 371 23.55 9.91 -12.55
CA ARG A 371 22.72 10.60 -13.54
C ARG A 371 22.06 9.54 -14.41
N TYR A 372 20.83 9.81 -14.84
CA TYR A 372 20.04 8.85 -15.62
C TYR A 372 19.62 9.44 -16.95
N GLY A 373 19.53 8.58 -17.95
CA GLY A 373 19.12 8.96 -19.29
C GLY A 373 18.43 7.83 -20.03
N GLN A 374 17.89 8.18 -21.19
CA GLN A 374 17.30 7.24 -22.13
C GLN A 374 17.84 7.53 -23.53
N PRO A 375 17.82 6.57 -24.47
CA PRO A 375 18.15 6.83 -25.86
C PRO A 375 17.29 7.97 -26.42
N ALA A 376 17.91 9.02 -26.97
CA ALA A 376 17.21 10.21 -27.47
C ALA A 376 16.33 9.91 -28.69
N LEU A 377 16.72 8.89 -29.46
CA LEU A 377 16.00 8.32 -30.58
C LEU A 377 16.00 6.79 -30.45
N GLY A 378 15.11 6.10 -31.17
CA GLY A 378 15.14 4.65 -31.21
C GLY A 378 16.45 4.11 -31.80
N TRP A 379 16.96 3.02 -31.23
CA TRP A 379 18.04 2.19 -31.79
C TRP A 379 19.42 2.85 -31.85
N GLN A 380 19.88 3.40 -30.72
CA GLN A 380 21.21 3.99 -30.58
C GLN A 380 22.29 2.92 -30.41
N ARG A 381 23.45 3.15 -31.01
CA ARG A 381 24.62 2.28 -30.84
C ARG A 381 25.37 2.67 -29.57
N VAL A 382 25.76 1.66 -28.82
CA VAL A 382 26.65 1.76 -27.67
C VAL A 382 27.95 1.03 -28.02
N TYR A 383 29.09 1.57 -27.61
CA TYR A 383 30.41 1.22 -28.11
C TYR A 383 31.31 0.73 -26.99
N THR A 384 32.28 -0.12 -27.30
CA THR A 384 33.27 -0.61 -26.34
C THR A 384 34.25 0.47 -25.85
N ALA A 385 34.38 1.59 -26.57
CA ALA A 385 35.28 2.70 -26.26
C ALA A 385 34.64 4.06 -26.59
N PRO A 386 35.03 5.16 -25.90
CA PRO A 386 34.57 6.51 -26.22
C PRO A 386 35.15 6.99 -27.55
N GLY A 387 34.41 7.84 -28.27
CA GLY A 387 34.83 8.34 -29.60
C GLY A 387 34.41 7.45 -30.78
N GLY A 388 33.79 6.31 -30.51
CA GLY A 388 33.38 5.33 -31.52
C GLY A 388 34.41 4.21 -31.67
N GLY A 389 33.92 2.99 -31.87
CA GLY A 389 34.72 1.77 -31.91
C GLY A 389 33.85 0.57 -32.29
N GLN A 390 34.14 -0.61 -31.74
CA GLN A 390 33.25 -1.76 -31.91
C GLN A 390 31.92 -1.51 -31.20
N VAL A 391 30.82 -1.73 -31.91
CA VAL A 391 29.47 -1.64 -31.32
C VAL A 391 29.32 -2.78 -30.32
N SER A 392 29.16 -2.42 -29.04
CA SER A 392 28.90 -3.36 -27.95
C SER A 392 27.46 -3.85 -28.01
N ARG A 393 26.50 -2.94 -28.15
CA ARG A 393 25.07 -3.24 -28.27
C ARG A 393 24.28 -2.10 -28.92
N VAL A 394 23.02 -2.38 -29.24
CA VAL A 394 22.06 -1.39 -29.71
C VAL A 394 20.95 -1.24 -28.67
N VAL A 395 20.67 -0.01 -28.26
CA VAL A 395 19.67 0.33 -27.24
C VAL A 395 18.48 1.03 -27.88
N GLY A 396 17.27 0.57 -27.55
CA GLY A 396 16.03 1.06 -28.14
C GLY A 396 15.08 1.67 -27.11
N PRO A 397 13.83 1.96 -27.53
CA PRO A 397 12.76 2.35 -26.60
C PRO A 397 12.61 1.34 -25.46
N GLY A 398 12.33 1.83 -24.25
CA GLY A 398 12.23 0.99 -23.04
C GLY A 398 13.56 0.73 -22.32
N VAL A 399 14.68 1.24 -22.86
CA VAL A 399 15.99 1.21 -22.19
C VAL A 399 16.21 2.47 -21.37
N TYR A 400 16.60 2.30 -20.10
CA TYR A 400 17.03 3.37 -19.21
C TYR A 400 18.47 3.13 -18.75
N LEU A 401 19.31 4.14 -18.93
CA LEU A 401 20.75 4.10 -18.73
C LEU A 401 21.16 4.81 -17.44
N SER A 402 22.17 4.26 -16.77
CA SER A 402 22.83 4.88 -15.63
C SER A 402 24.21 5.38 -16.03
N ILE A 403 24.43 6.68 -15.91
CA ILE A 403 25.66 7.34 -16.37
C ILE A 403 26.72 7.27 -15.26
N ARG A 404 27.77 6.49 -15.50
CA ARG A 404 28.86 6.22 -14.55
C ARG A 404 30.03 7.19 -14.68
N ALA A 405 30.32 7.61 -15.91
CA ALA A 405 31.39 8.55 -16.21
C ALA A 405 31.04 9.39 -17.45
N GLU A 406 31.73 10.51 -17.60
CA GLU A 406 31.66 11.39 -18.75
C GLU A 406 33.08 11.70 -19.23
N LEU A 407 33.29 11.65 -20.55
CA LEU A 407 34.56 11.97 -21.19
C LEU A 407 34.32 12.80 -22.44
N SER A 408 35.18 13.77 -22.72
CA SER A 408 35.14 14.54 -23.96
C SER A 408 36.17 14.00 -24.95
N ILE A 409 35.73 13.61 -26.15
CA ILE A 409 36.59 13.20 -27.27
C ILE A 409 36.41 14.19 -28.40
N ALA A 410 37.50 14.86 -28.80
CA ALA A 410 37.49 15.90 -29.84
C ALA A 410 36.42 16.99 -29.60
N GLY A 411 36.17 17.35 -28.34
CA GLY A 411 35.16 18.34 -27.94
C GLY A 411 33.73 17.81 -27.87
N ALA A 412 33.48 16.55 -28.23
CA ALA A 412 32.16 15.92 -28.11
C ALA A 412 32.07 15.08 -26.82
N PRO A 413 31.06 15.27 -25.96
CA PRO A 413 30.90 14.47 -24.75
C PRO A 413 30.37 13.06 -25.03
N TRP A 414 30.88 12.11 -24.27
CA TRP A 414 30.52 10.69 -24.25
C TRP A 414 30.22 10.23 -22.83
N TYR A 415 29.22 9.39 -22.68
CA TYR A 415 28.81 8.82 -21.40
C TYR A 415 29.16 7.34 -21.32
N GLN A 416 29.71 6.91 -20.18
CA GLN A 416 29.85 5.50 -19.86
C GLN A 416 28.59 5.01 -19.14
N THR A 417 27.99 3.92 -19.61
CA THR A 417 26.80 3.31 -18.99
C THR A 417 27.18 2.37 -17.84
N ALA A 418 26.19 1.81 -17.15
CA ALA A 418 26.41 0.78 -16.12
C ALA A 418 27.10 -0.49 -16.66
N GLY A 419 26.93 -0.79 -17.94
CA GLY A 419 27.57 -1.92 -18.61
C GLY A 419 29.06 -1.70 -18.92
N GLY A 420 29.60 -0.52 -18.62
CA GLY A 420 30.99 -0.14 -18.94
C GLY A 420 31.20 0.30 -20.39
N ASP A 421 30.18 0.17 -21.23
CA ASP A 421 30.15 0.62 -22.62
C ASP A 421 29.84 2.13 -22.72
N TRP A 422 30.09 2.71 -23.90
CA TRP A 422 30.11 4.15 -24.14
C TRP A 422 29.09 4.56 -25.20
N ILE A 423 28.35 5.63 -24.93
CA ILE A 423 27.38 6.22 -25.85
C ILE A 423 27.66 7.71 -26.00
N ALA A 424 27.50 8.23 -27.22
CA ALA A 424 27.62 9.67 -27.45
C ALA A 424 26.56 10.41 -26.62
N ALA A 425 26.93 11.49 -25.93
CA ALA A 425 25.99 12.23 -25.09
C ALA A 425 24.82 12.82 -25.91
N SER A 426 25.07 13.16 -27.18
CA SER A 426 24.03 13.61 -28.13
C SER A 426 22.98 12.53 -28.46
N ALA A 427 23.29 11.26 -28.23
CA ALA A 427 22.38 10.13 -28.41
C ALA A 427 21.58 9.79 -27.15
N VAL A 428 21.78 10.52 -26.05
CA VAL A 428 21.12 10.29 -24.75
C VAL A 428 20.33 11.53 -24.33
N SER A 429 19.05 11.34 -24.06
CA SER A 429 18.22 12.31 -23.36
C SER A 429 18.33 12.07 -21.86
N LEU A 430 19.11 12.91 -21.16
CA LEU A 430 19.14 12.93 -19.71
C LEU A 430 17.81 13.43 -19.14
N PHE A 431 17.42 12.89 -17.98
CA PHE A 431 16.26 13.37 -17.25
C PHE A 431 16.56 13.48 -15.76
N THR A 432 15.75 14.28 -15.06
CA THR A 432 15.84 14.40 -13.60
C THR A 432 14.81 13.47 -12.98
N PRO A 433 15.24 12.47 -12.19
CA PRO A 433 14.32 11.61 -11.43
C PRO A 433 13.46 12.41 -10.44
N SER A 434 12.40 11.77 -9.95
CA SER A 434 11.46 12.40 -9.02
C SER A 434 12.13 13.02 -7.80
N LYS A 435 11.71 14.25 -7.49
CA LYS A 435 12.04 14.94 -6.23
C LYS A 435 11.04 14.65 -5.11
N LEU A 436 10.02 13.83 -5.36
CA LEU A 436 9.05 13.42 -4.35
C LEU A 436 9.77 12.86 -3.12
N ARG A 437 9.30 13.27 -1.95
CA ARG A 437 9.72 12.75 -0.66
C ARG A 437 8.48 12.37 0.13
N GLY A 438 8.53 11.20 0.74
CA GLY A 438 7.64 10.84 1.82
C GLY A 438 7.86 11.72 3.05
N VAL A 439 7.12 11.41 4.09
CA VAL A 439 7.10 12.16 5.34
C VAL A 439 7.53 11.23 6.47
N GLU A 440 8.57 11.62 7.21
CA GLU A 440 8.91 10.99 8.48
C GLU A 440 7.87 11.37 9.54
N LEU A 441 7.32 10.36 10.19
CA LEU A 441 6.31 10.51 11.22
C LEU A 441 6.99 10.49 12.59
N ASN A 442 6.50 11.31 13.53
CA ASN A 442 6.87 11.20 14.95
C ASN A 442 5.63 10.91 15.79
N GLU A 443 4.76 10.07 15.25
CA GLU A 443 3.66 9.57 16.03
C GLU A 443 4.23 8.68 17.14
N PRO A 444 3.86 8.90 18.41
CA PRO A 444 4.06 7.88 19.42
C PRO A 444 3.39 6.60 18.94
N ALA A 445 3.89 5.43 19.36
CA ALA A 445 3.22 4.17 19.03
C ALA A 445 1.73 4.35 19.32
N PRO A 446 0.82 4.04 18.36
CA PRO A 446 -0.58 4.10 18.66
C PRO A 446 -0.75 3.25 19.91
N PRO A 447 -1.46 3.76 20.94
CA PRO A 447 -1.63 3.01 22.15
C PRO A 447 -2.16 1.62 21.76
N PRO A 448 -1.68 0.53 22.40
CA PRO A 448 -2.24 -0.79 22.18
C PRO A 448 -3.77 -0.69 22.22
N PRO A 449 -4.51 -1.49 21.42
CA PRO A 449 -5.95 -1.38 21.26
C PRO A 449 -6.59 -1.11 22.63
N PRO A 450 -7.44 -0.08 22.75
CA PRO A 450 -7.82 0.43 24.05
C PRO A 450 -8.36 -0.73 24.91
N PRO A 451 -7.75 -1.02 26.07
CA PRO A 451 -8.47 -1.80 27.07
C PRO A 451 -9.75 -1.03 27.41
N PRO A 452 -10.82 -1.72 27.84
CA PRO A 452 -12.09 -1.08 28.17
C PRO A 452 -11.87 0.19 29.03
N PRO A 453 -12.63 1.28 28.80
CA PRO A 453 -12.28 2.63 29.24
C PRO A 453 -11.94 2.72 30.73
N THR A 454 -10.86 3.44 31.06
CA THR A 454 -10.45 3.75 32.45
C THR A 454 -11.38 4.78 33.07
N SER A 455 -11.84 4.56 34.31
CA SER A 455 -12.80 5.45 34.96
C SER A 455 -12.25 6.28 36.13
N ARG A 456 -10.98 6.11 36.59
CA ARG A 456 -10.49 6.75 37.83
C ARG A 456 -9.00 7.15 37.80
N ARG A 457 -8.64 8.25 38.48
CA ARG A 457 -7.27 8.70 38.77
C ARG A 457 -7.04 8.82 40.28
N GLY A 458 -5.81 8.66 40.75
CA GLY A 458 -5.46 8.85 42.16
C GLY A 458 -4.00 9.21 42.40
N VAL A 459 -3.68 9.65 43.61
CA VAL A 459 -2.34 10.03 44.09
C VAL A 459 -1.90 9.07 45.18
N VAL A 460 -0.65 8.62 45.12
CA VAL A 460 -0.04 7.75 46.13
C VAL A 460 0.16 8.52 47.44
N THR A 461 -0.36 7.98 48.54
CA THR A 461 -0.31 8.60 49.89
C THR A 461 0.73 7.98 50.82
N ALA A 462 1.31 6.83 50.46
CA ALA A 462 2.42 6.22 51.20
C ALA A 462 3.76 6.90 50.83
N ASP A 463 4.72 6.93 51.75
CA ASP A 463 6.10 7.37 51.47
C ASP A 463 6.72 6.57 50.31
N VAL A 464 6.49 5.25 50.33
CA VAL A 464 6.82 4.32 49.26
C VAL A 464 5.71 3.27 49.13
N LEU A 465 5.15 3.15 47.92
CA LEU A 465 4.14 2.16 47.57
C LEU A 465 4.71 1.15 46.57
N ASN A 466 4.78 -0.12 46.99
CA ASN A 466 5.23 -1.20 46.12
C ASN A 466 4.20 -1.49 45.00
N VAL A 467 4.69 -1.50 43.78
CA VAL A 467 3.98 -1.97 42.58
C VAL A 467 4.30 -3.44 42.38
N ARG A 468 3.30 -4.25 42.04
CA ARG A 468 3.42 -5.70 41.89
C ARG A 468 2.86 -6.19 40.56
N GLY A 469 3.33 -7.36 40.13
CA GLY A 469 2.91 -8.01 38.88
C GLY A 469 1.43 -8.38 38.84
N GLN A 470 0.88 -8.71 40.01
CA GLN A 470 -0.51 -9.10 40.25
C GLN A 470 -1.02 -8.56 41.59
N PRO A 471 -2.34 -8.60 41.89
CA PRO A 471 -2.87 -8.27 43.22
C PRO A 471 -2.33 -9.17 44.33
N GLY A 472 -1.95 -8.59 45.47
CA GLY A 472 -1.57 -9.31 46.69
C GLY A 472 -0.07 -9.32 47.00
N VAL A 473 0.29 -9.83 48.19
CA VAL A 473 1.67 -9.79 48.74
C VAL A 473 2.29 -11.18 48.91
N ARG A 474 1.92 -12.14 48.06
CA ARG A 474 2.45 -13.52 48.12
C ARG A 474 3.95 -13.57 47.83
N ALA A 475 4.60 -14.66 48.27
CA ALA A 475 6.03 -14.87 48.09
C ALA A 475 6.45 -14.99 46.61
N ASP A 476 5.55 -15.43 45.74
CA ASP A 476 5.70 -15.55 44.28
C ASP A 476 5.34 -14.26 43.51
N ASN A 477 4.97 -13.18 44.22
CA ASN A 477 4.61 -11.89 43.62
C ASN A 477 5.45 -10.74 44.25
N PRO A 478 6.78 -10.70 44.05
CA PRO A 478 7.63 -9.66 44.62
C PRO A 478 7.28 -8.25 44.09
N PRO A 479 7.66 -7.17 44.80
CA PRO A 479 7.60 -5.82 44.23
C PRO A 479 8.41 -5.77 42.94
N ILE A 480 7.77 -5.31 41.87
CA ILE A 480 8.40 -5.13 40.55
C ILE A 480 8.85 -3.68 40.33
N ASP A 481 8.29 -2.75 41.10
CA ASP A 481 8.55 -1.30 41.02
C ASP A 481 8.05 -0.59 42.30
N GLN A 482 8.38 0.68 42.49
CA GLN A 482 7.99 1.50 43.64
C GLN A 482 7.52 2.89 43.23
N LEU A 483 6.43 3.37 43.83
CA LEU A 483 5.93 4.73 43.66
C LEU A 483 6.14 5.52 44.94
N LEU A 484 6.59 6.76 44.80
CA LEU A 484 6.80 7.67 45.93
C LEU A 484 5.52 8.44 46.27
N ASN A 485 5.48 8.99 47.48
CA ASN A 485 4.42 9.90 47.90
C ASN A 485 4.21 11.02 46.87
N GLY A 486 2.95 11.29 46.53
CA GLY A 486 2.59 12.31 45.54
C GLY A 486 2.58 11.82 44.09
N ALA A 487 2.98 10.57 43.81
CA ALA A 487 2.91 10.02 42.46
C ALA A 487 1.45 9.86 41.99
N GLU A 488 1.13 10.43 40.83
CA GLU A 488 -0.19 10.26 40.19
C GLU A 488 -0.25 8.93 39.42
N VAL A 489 -1.36 8.21 39.58
CA VAL A 489 -1.64 6.94 38.91
C VAL A 489 -3.02 6.94 38.27
N GLY A 490 -3.10 6.47 37.03
CA GLY A 490 -4.37 6.10 36.39
C GLY A 490 -4.82 4.72 36.91
N ILE A 491 -6.09 4.58 37.26
CA ILE A 491 -6.65 3.34 37.80
C ILE A 491 -7.54 2.72 36.72
N TYR A 492 -7.10 1.56 36.23
CA TYR A 492 -7.72 0.86 35.11
C TYR A 492 -8.83 -0.10 35.55
N GLU A 493 -8.62 -0.79 36.66
CA GLU A 493 -9.57 -1.73 37.27
C GLU A 493 -9.22 -1.93 38.75
N ASP A 494 -10.18 -2.42 39.53
CA ASP A 494 -9.98 -2.88 40.90
C ASP A 494 -10.12 -4.40 41.00
N ALA A 495 -9.28 -5.02 41.81
CA ALA A 495 -9.35 -6.44 42.13
C ALA A 495 -9.31 -6.62 43.64
N VAL A 496 -10.16 -7.49 44.17
CA VAL A 496 -10.15 -7.84 45.59
C VAL A 496 -9.27 -9.07 45.79
N TYR A 497 -8.25 -8.93 46.63
CA TYR A 497 -7.37 -10.01 47.02
C TYR A 497 -7.24 -10.02 48.55
N ALA A 498 -7.57 -11.16 49.18
CA ALA A 498 -7.54 -11.32 50.64
C ALA A 498 -8.26 -10.18 51.40
N ASN A 499 -9.47 -9.84 50.94
CA ASN A 499 -10.31 -8.74 51.47
C ASN A 499 -9.72 -7.32 51.34
N ALA A 500 -8.63 -7.15 50.59
CA ALA A 500 -8.06 -5.86 50.27
C ALA A 500 -8.24 -5.55 48.78
N THR A 501 -8.63 -4.32 48.46
CA THR A 501 -8.76 -3.87 47.08
C THR A 501 -7.39 -3.44 46.53
N TRP A 502 -7.09 -3.84 45.31
CA TRP A 502 -5.89 -3.48 44.56
C TRP A 502 -6.28 -2.77 43.28
N TYR A 503 -5.56 -1.72 42.93
CA TYR A 503 -5.76 -0.96 41.70
C TYR A 503 -4.74 -1.38 40.65
N ARG A 504 -5.21 -1.70 39.45
CA ARG A 504 -4.32 -1.83 38.29
C ARG A 504 -3.97 -0.45 37.80
N ILE A 505 -2.67 -0.18 37.65
CA ILE A 505 -2.12 1.11 37.23
C ILE A 505 -1.32 1.03 35.92
N GLY A 506 -1.37 -0.13 35.26
CA GLY A 506 -0.73 -0.42 33.98
C GLY A 506 -0.72 -1.92 33.70
N ALA A 507 -0.31 -2.33 32.50
CA ALA A 507 -0.19 -3.75 32.15
C ALA A 507 0.77 -4.45 33.13
N GLY A 508 0.27 -5.43 33.89
CA GLY A 508 1.06 -6.14 34.91
C GLY A 508 1.54 -5.26 36.08
N ARG A 509 0.88 -4.12 36.35
CA ARG A 509 1.24 -3.22 37.47
C ARG A 509 0.05 -3.00 38.38
N TRP A 510 0.18 -3.44 39.63
CA TRP A 510 -0.85 -3.39 40.66
C TRP A 510 -0.33 -2.73 41.92
N VAL A 511 -1.17 -1.89 42.53
CA VAL A 511 -0.89 -1.24 43.82
C VAL A 511 -2.05 -1.43 44.78
N HIS A 512 -1.76 -1.43 46.07
CA HIS A 512 -2.79 -1.59 47.09
C HIS A 512 -3.62 -0.30 47.22
N SER A 513 -4.95 -0.40 47.11
CA SER A 513 -5.86 0.76 47.08
C SER A 513 -5.79 1.64 48.32
N GLY A 514 -5.54 1.06 49.49
CA GLY A 514 -5.45 1.79 50.76
C GLY A 514 -4.33 2.85 50.83
N TRP A 515 -3.46 2.91 49.81
CA TRP A 515 -2.37 3.88 49.70
C TRP A 515 -2.49 4.78 48.47
N VAL A 516 -3.67 4.85 47.87
CA VAL A 516 -3.97 5.69 46.71
C VAL A 516 -5.24 6.49 46.98
N GLN A 517 -5.12 7.81 47.06
CA GLN A 517 -6.25 8.74 47.21
C GLN A 517 -6.81 9.10 45.84
N LEU A 518 -8.11 8.92 45.60
CA LEU A 518 -8.74 9.28 44.32
C LEU A 518 -8.84 10.79 44.14
N LEU A 519 -8.61 11.28 42.91
CA LEU A 519 -8.76 12.69 42.53
C LEU A 519 -10.13 12.91 41.86
N GLU A 520 -10.96 13.82 42.39
CA GLU A 520 -12.19 14.29 41.74
C GLU A 520 -11.89 15.51 40.84
N GLU A 521 -12.51 15.58 39.67
CA GLU A 521 -12.24 16.65 38.68
C GLU A 521 -13.12 17.89 38.91
N THR A 522 -12.50 19.05 39.16
CA THR A 522 -13.08 20.37 38.85
C THR A 522 -12.10 21.13 37.94
N PRO A 523 -12.52 21.61 36.74
CA PRO A 523 -11.59 22.23 35.80
C PRO A 523 -11.33 23.72 36.12
N PRO A 524 -10.07 24.21 36.10
CA PRO A 524 -9.78 25.65 36.21
C PRO A 524 -9.57 26.34 34.85
N THR A 525 -9.90 27.63 34.79
CA THR A 525 -9.77 28.52 33.61
C THR A 525 -8.41 29.24 33.57
N PRO A 526 -7.74 29.40 32.39
CA PRO A 526 -6.45 30.11 32.30
C PRO A 526 -6.57 31.62 31.99
N PRO A 527 -5.57 32.47 32.34
CA PRO A 527 -5.58 33.93 32.13
C PRO A 527 -4.93 34.38 30.79
N PRO A 528 -5.19 35.61 30.31
CA PRO A 528 -4.77 36.06 28.98
C PRO A 528 -3.36 36.74 28.94
N PRO A 529 -2.60 36.67 27.82
CA PRO A 529 -1.28 37.30 27.66
C PRO A 529 -1.31 38.72 27.02
N PRO A 530 -0.23 39.52 27.16
CA PRO A 530 -0.15 40.92 26.69
C PRO A 530 0.32 41.09 25.23
N GLU A 531 0.06 42.26 24.65
CA GLU A 531 0.06 42.57 23.21
C GLU A 531 1.41 43.13 22.65
N PRO A 532 1.84 42.78 21.41
CA PRO A 532 3.11 43.21 20.81
C PRO A 532 3.00 44.41 19.81
N PRO A 533 4.12 45.11 19.47
CA PRO A 533 4.14 46.32 18.61
C PRO A 533 4.01 46.04 17.08
N PRO A 534 3.63 47.06 16.27
CA PRO A 534 3.12 46.88 14.90
C PRO A 534 4.18 46.46 13.86
N ALA A 535 3.73 45.69 12.86
CA ALA A 535 4.55 45.01 11.87
C ALA A 535 4.81 45.84 10.58
N VAL A 536 6.04 45.78 10.07
CA VAL A 536 6.43 46.26 8.72
C VAL A 536 5.88 45.29 7.67
N ARG A 537 5.19 45.78 6.62
CA ARG A 537 4.58 44.97 5.55
C ARG A 537 5.39 45.07 4.25
N ARG A 538 5.20 44.14 3.31
CA ARG A 538 5.76 44.22 1.94
C ARG A 538 4.63 44.15 0.92
N GLY A 539 4.88 44.61 -0.30
CA GLY A 539 3.91 44.54 -1.39
C GLY A 539 4.57 44.53 -2.76
N VAL A 540 3.83 44.13 -3.78
CA VAL A 540 4.24 44.21 -5.20
C VAL A 540 3.32 45.16 -5.95
N VAL A 541 3.92 46.01 -6.78
CA VAL A 541 3.22 46.93 -7.67
C VAL A 541 2.45 46.17 -8.74
N THR A 542 1.16 46.44 -8.87
CA THR A 542 0.25 45.77 -9.82
C THR A 542 -0.14 46.64 -11.02
N ALA A 543 0.26 47.92 -11.04
CA ALA A 543 0.07 48.81 -12.20
C ALA A 543 1.27 48.73 -13.16
N ASP A 544 1.04 48.95 -14.45
CA ASP A 544 2.12 49.01 -15.46
C ASP A 544 3.15 50.08 -15.12
N ALA A 545 2.69 51.23 -14.63
CA ALA A 545 3.52 52.31 -14.09
C ALA A 545 2.81 53.00 -12.92
N LEU A 546 3.50 53.11 -11.78
CA LEU A 546 3.01 53.69 -10.53
C LEU A 546 3.87 54.86 -10.08
N ASN A 547 3.27 56.04 -9.96
CA ASN A 547 3.94 57.25 -9.49
C ASN A 547 4.30 57.17 -8.00
N VAL A 548 5.56 57.45 -7.69
CA VAL A 548 6.06 57.68 -6.33
C VAL A 548 6.03 59.17 -6.05
N ARG A 549 5.51 59.58 -4.90
CA ARG A 549 5.35 61.00 -4.50
C ARG A 549 6.05 61.30 -3.18
N SER A 550 6.32 62.57 -2.93
CA SER A 550 7.04 62.99 -1.71
C SER A 550 6.19 62.90 -0.44
N GLN A 551 4.87 63.00 -0.62
CA GLN A 551 3.83 62.90 0.41
C GLN A 551 2.60 62.14 -0.13
N PRO A 552 1.66 61.69 0.71
CA PRO A 552 0.40 61.10 0.25
C PRO A 552 -0.46 62.08 -0.56
N GLY A 553 -1.14 61.59 -1.59
CA GLY A 553 -2.12 62.36 -2.37
C GLY A 553 -1.60 62.91 -3.70
N VAL A 554 -2.52 63.41 -4.54
CA VAL A 554 -2.25 63.85 -5.92
C VAL A 554 -2.43 65.37 -6.14
N ARG A 555 -2.22 66.18 -5.10
CA ARG A 555 -2.34 67.64 -5.17
C ARG A 555 -1.34 68.26 -6.15
N GLY A 556 -1.67 69.45 -6.68
CA GLY A 556 -0.84 70.17 -7.65
C GLY A 556 0.55 70.57 -7.14
N ASP A 557 0.74 70.67 -5.83
CA ASP A 557 2.00 70.96 -5.14
C ASP A 557 2.82 69.71 -4.76
N ASN A 558 2.34 68.50 -5.09
CA ASN A 558 3.03 67.23 -4.79
C ASN A 558 3.33 66.42 -6.06
N PRO A 559 4.22 66.86 -6.96
CA PRO A 559 4.51 66.16 -8.22
C PRO A 559 5.14 64.76 -8.00
N PRO A 560 5.05 63.84 -9.00
CA PRO A 560 5.77 62.58 -8.94
C PRO A 560 7.28 62.80 -8.81
N VAL A 561 7.89 62.15 -7.80
CA VAL A 561 9.34 62.17 -7.55
C VAL A 561 10.04 60.90 -8.04
N GLY A 562 9.28 59.94 -8.57
CA GLY A 562 9.79 58.70 -9.16
C GLY A 562 8.67 57.82 -9.72
N LEU A 563 9.05 56.69 -10.32
CA LEU A 563 8.14 55.73 -10.93
C LEU A 563 8.55 54.30 -10.55
N LEU A 564 7.56 53.44 -10.33
CA LEU A 564 7.74 51.99 -10.15
C LEU A 564 6.92 51.25 -11.19
N TYR A 565 7.43 50.14 -11.70
CA TYR A 565 6.78 49.36 -12.75
C TYR A 565 6.16 48.07 -12.20
N TYR A 566 5.29 47.43 -13.00
CA TYR A 566 4.66 46.16 -12.66
C TYR A 566 5.68 45.12 -12.15
N GLY A 567 5.34 44.46 -11.03
CA GLY A 567 6.21 43.46 -10.41
C GLY A 567 7.27 44.04 -9.45
N ALA A 568 7.45 45.37 -9.38
CA ALA A 568 8.37 45.97 -8.43
C ALA A 568 7.94 45.71 -6.98
N GLU A 569 8.85 45.20 -6.16
CA GLU A 569 8.62 45.00 -4.72
C GLU A 569 8.85 46.29 -3.94
N VAL A 570 7.98 46.56 -2.97
CA VAL A 570 8.06 47.70 -2.04
C VAL A 570 7.90 47.24 -0.60
N THR A 571 8.68 47.82 0.30
CA THR A 571 8.50 47.65 1.75
C THR A 571 7.60 48.77 2.25
N ILE A 572 6.54 48.43 2.98
CA ILE A 572 5.54 49.36 3.50
C ILE A 572 5.82 49.57 4.97
N TYR A 573 6.32 50.77 5.27
CA TYR A 573 6.67 51.18 6.62
C TYR A 573 5.49 51.77 7.37
N GLU A 574 4.52 52.32 6.63
CA GLU A 574 3.40 53.07 7.18
C GLU A 574 2.25 53.12 6.17
N GLU A 575 1.03 53.16 6.66
CA GLU A 575 -0.18 53.35 5.89
C GLU A 575 -0.88 54.63 6.34
N GLN A 576 -1.24 55.48 5.40
CA GLN A 576 -1.95 56.72 5.68
C GLN A 576 -3.13 56.90 4.73
N ALA A 577 -4.30 57.16 5.29
CA ALA A 577 -5.48 57.53 4.50
C ALA A 577 -5.34 58.97 4.02
N TYR A 578 -5.63 59.20 2.73
CA TYR A 578 -5.70 60.53 2.14
C TYR A 578 -6.84 60.57 1.11
N GLY A 579 -7.89 61.34 1.40
CA GLY A 579 -9.16 61.24 0.68
C GLY A 579 -9.78 59.84 0.86
N ASP A 580 -10.35 59.28 -0.20
CA ASP A 580 -10.94 57.93 -0.21
C ASP A 580 -9.91 56.82 -0.49
N ALA A 581 -8.62 57.15 -0.49
CA ALA A 581 -7.55 56.25 -0.87
C ALA A 581 -6.53 56.04 0.26
N THR A 582 -6.11 54.79 0.39
CA THR A 582 -4.97 54.41 1.21
C THR A 582 -3.65 54.66 0.47
N TRP A 583 -2.68 55.28 1.14
CA TRP A 583 -1.32 55.48 0.64
C TRP A 583 -0.31 54.75 1.52
N TYR A 584 0.70 54.15 0.89
CA TYR A 584 1.77 53.42 1.57
C TYR A 584 3.08 54.21 1.52
N ARG A 585 3.73 54.38 2.68
CA ARG A 585 5.09 54.92 2.75
C ARG A 585 6.09 53.80 2.46
N ILE A 586 6.87 53.98 1.40
CA ILE A 586 7.81 52.98 0.89
C ILE A 586 9.28 53.37 1.05
N GLY A 587 9.54 54.49 1.74
CA GLY A 587 10.87 55.02 2.05
C GLY A 587 10.77 56.39 2.72
N ASP A 588 11.90 57.05 2.95
CA ASP A 588 11.90 58.44 3.42
C ASP A 588 11.32 59.36 2.33
N ARG A 589 10.27 60.11 2.67
CA ARG A 589 9.50 60.98 1.75
C ARG A 589 9.18 60.31 0.41
N ARG A 590 8.75 59.04 0.44
CA ARG A 590 8.33 58.27 -0.74
C ARG A 590 7.03 57.53 -0.46
N TRP A 591 5.98 57.91 -1.18
CA TRP A 591 4.63 57.41 -1.02
C TRP A 591 4.07 56.90 -2.34
N VAL A 592 3.30 55.82 -2.28
CA VAL A 592 2.60 55.23 -3.42
C VAL A 592 1.15 54.95 -3.07
N HIS A 593 0.29 54.96 -4.10
CA HIS A 593 -1.14 54.68 -3.93
C HIS A 593 -1.37 53.19 -3.67
N GLY A 594 -2.01 52.87 -2.54
CA GLY A 594 -2.13 51.50 -2.02
C GLY A 594 -3.01 50.58 -2.86
N GLY A 595 -4.00 51.12 -3.59
CA GLY A 595 -4.83 50.35 -4.53
C GLY A 595 -4.07 49.70 -5.70
N TRP A 596 -2.80 50.09 -5.91
CA TRP A 596 -1.92 49.56 -6.97
C TRP A 596 -0.74 48.76 -6.41
N VAL A 597 -0.81 48.38 -5.13
CA VAL A 597 0.20 47.57 -4.45
C VAL A 597 -0.49 46.40 -3.77
N ARG A 598 -0.27 45.19 -4.29
CA ARG A 598 -0.74 43.95 -3.67
C ARG A 598 0.19 43.60 -2.51
N ILE A 599 -0.31 43.62 -1.29
CA ILE A 599 0.45 43.24 -0.10
C ILE A 599 0.94 41.80 -0.25
N ILE A 600 2.24 41.61 -0.11
CA ILE A 600 2.87 40.32 0.11
C ILE A 600 3.07 40.25 1.61
N GLU A 601 2.09 39.68 2.31
CA GLU A 601 2.26 39.40 3.72
C GLU A 601 3.50 38.54 3.89
N GLY A 602 4.41 39.02 4.72
CA GLY A 602 5.65 38.33 5.02
C GLY A 602 5.34 37.00 5.68
N GLY A 603 5.36 35.93 4.89
CA GLY A 603 5.63 34.55 5.31
C GLY A 603 7.05 34.38 5.88
N ALA A 604 7.44 35.30 6.76
CA ALA A 604 8.72 35.38 7.43
C ALA A 604 8.54 35.96 8.85
N ARG A 605 7.46 35.54 9.54
CA ARG A 605 7.42 35.45 11.01
C ARG A 605 6.83 34.10 11.42
N SER A 606 7.56 33.04 11.07
CA SER A 606 7.52 31.72 11.73
C SER A 606 8.82 30.91 11.52
N LEU A 607 9.95 31.56 11.23
CA LEU A 607 11.22 30.84 10.96
C LEU A 607 12.40 31.22 11.87
N ALA A 608 12.19 32.06 12.88
CA ALA A 608 13.18 32.29 13.94
C ALA A 608 12.66 32.07 15.37
N ALA A 609 11.34 31.91 15.56
CA ALA A 609 10.76 31.46 16.84
C ALA A 609 10.36 29.97 16.82
N ALA A 610 10.36 29.31 15.66
CA ALA A 610 10.17 27.86 15.53
C ALA A 610 11.50 27.07 15.59
N ALA A 611 12.63 27.75 15.85
CA ALA A 611 13.89 27.09 16.21
C ALA A 611 14.01 26.87 17.73
N SER A 612 12.98 27.20 18.52
CA SER A 612 12.92 26.90 19.95
C SER A 612 11.50 26.55 20.44
N SER A 613 10.71 25.93 19.57
CA SER A 613 9.64 25.01 19.97
C SER A 613 9.92 23.71 19.24
N SER A 614 10.06 22.59 19.95
CA SER A 614 10.21 21.27 19.34
C SER A 614 9.13 21.10 18.26
N ALA A 615 9.52 21.12 16.99
CA ALA A 615 8.61 20.92 15.87
C ALA A 615 7.98 19.52 16.02
N GLU A 616 6.70 19.48 16.37
CA GLU A 616 5.91 18.26 16.38
C GLU A 616 5.87 17.74 14.93
N ARG A 617 6.48 16.58 14.66
CA ARG A 617 6.53 16.05 13.29
C ARG A 617 5.11 15.68 12.81
N PRO A 618 4.85 15.66 11.50
CA PRO A 618 3.52 15.35 10.95
C PRO A 618 3.00 13.99 11.42
N ALA A 619 1.67 13.90 11.57
CA ALA A 619 0.94 12.67 11.88
C ALA A 619 -0.06 12.33 10.75
N LEU A 620 -0.40 11.06 10.64
CA LEU A 620 -1.41 10.50 9.77
C LEU A 620 -2.80 10.98 10.20
N PRO A 621 -3.73 11.15 9.25
CA PRO A 621 -3.56 10.90 7.82
C PRO A 621 -2.85 12.05 7.06
N ILE A 622 -1.97 11.67 6.12
CA ILE A 622 -1.26 12.58 5.21
C ILE A 622 -1.63 12.22 3.79
N GLY A 623 -1.94 13.22 2.96
CA GLY A 623 -2.24 13.05 1.55
C GLY A 623 -1.20 13.69 0.66
N TRP A 624 -1.08 13.21 -0.58
CA TRP A 624 -0.27 13.84 -1.61
C TRP A 624 -1.12 14.16 -2.83
N VAL A 625 -0.88 15.31 -3.44
CA VAL A 625 -1.57 15.74 -4.66
C VAL A 625 -1.06 14.91 -5.85
N VAL A 626 -1.95 14.13 -6.46
CA VAL A 626 -1.65 13.29 -7.64
C VAL A 626 -1.90 14.07 -8.95
N ALA A 627 -2.85 15.00 -8.96
CA ALA A 627 -3.06 15.88 -10.11
C ALA A 627 -1.89 16.86 -10.30
N ALA A 628 -1.79 17.47 -11.49
CA ALA A 628 -0.79 18.52 -11.76
C ALA A 628 -0.93 19.70 -10.79
N ALA A 629 -2.18 20.12 -10.54
CA ALA A 629 -2.55 21.11 -9.53
C ALA A 629 -4.00 20.88 -9.09
N LEU A 630 -4.32 21.27 -7.85
CA LEU A 630 -5.69 21.32 -7.32
C LEU A 630 -5.97 22.69 -6.72
N ASN A 631 -7.19 23.19 -6.95
CA ASN A 631 -7.64 24.43 -6.33
C ASN A 631 -7.96 24.22 -4.85
N VAL A 632 -7.43 25.09 -4.00
CA VAL A 632 -7.80 25.24 -2.60
C VAL A 632 -8.98 26.19 -2.49
N ARG A 633 -9.97 25.88 -1.66
CA ARG A 633 -11.19 26.68 -1.48
C ARG A 633 -11.51 26.92 0.00
N GLY A 634 -12.30 27.96 0.27
CA GLY A 634 -12.70 28.37 1.61
C GLY A 634 -13.54 27.32 2.35
N ARG A 635 -14.30 26.55 1.57
CA ARG A 635 -15.20 25.48 2.03
C ARG A 635 -15.30 24.39 0.97
N PRO A 636 -15.82 23.20 1.31
CA PRO A 636 -16.09 22.14 0.34
C PRO A 636 -17.04 22.58 -0.79
N GLY A 637 -16.72 22.17 -2.03
CA GLY A 637 -17.58 22.37 -3.21
C GLY A 637 -17.08 23.42 -4.20
N VAL A 638 -17.66 23.46 -5.39
CA VAL A 638 -17.22 24.33 -6.52
C VAL A 638 -18.27 25.38 -6.93
N SER A 639 -19.16 25.78 -6.01
CA SER A 639 -20.18 26.80 -6.30
C SER A 639 -19.56 28.15 -6.67
N ASN A 640 -20.29 28.97 -7.44
CA ASN A 640 -19.81 30.27 -7.92
C ASN A 640 -19.43 31.23 -6.79
N ASP A 641 -20.06 31.10 -5.62
CA ASP A 641 -19.80 31.89 -4.42
C ASP A 641 -18.67 31.31 -3.54
N ASN A 642 -17.96 30.28 -4.01
CA ASN A 642 -16.81 29.68 -3.35
C ASN A 642 -15.60 29.61 -4.29
N PRO A 643 -15.01 30.74 -4.73
CA PRO A 643 -13.91 30.74 -5.70
C PRO A 643 -12.64 30.05 -5.15
N PRO A 644 -11.72 29.58 -6.03
CA PRO A 644 -10.39 29.16 -5.62
C PRO A 644 -9.66 30.26 -4.85
N LEU A 645 -9.10 29.92 -3.69
CA LEU A 645 -8.27 30.79 -2.85
C LEU A 645 -6.78 30.65 -3.21
N ASP A 646 -6.36 29.45 -3.59
CA ASP A 646 -4.96 29.08 -3.81
C ASP A 646 -4.87 27.78 -4.64
N GLN A 647 -3.67 27.30 -4.93
CA GLN A 647 -3.42 26.00 -5.56
C GLN A 647 -2.36 25.18 -4.81
N VAL A 648 -2.60 23.88 -4.74
CA VAL A 648 -1.59 22.89 -4.33
C VAL A 648 -1.12 22.10 -5.54
N MET A 649 0.17 21.76 -5.58
CA MET A 649 0.83 21.22 -6.77
C MET A 649 1.12 19.74 -6.64
N HIS A 650 1.32 19.06 -7.78
CA HIS A 650 1.72 17.65 -7.82
C HIS A 650 2.84 17.32 -6.83
N ASN A 651 2.74 16.14 -6.19
CA ASN A 651 3.67 15.63 -5.17
C ASN A 651 3.75 16.44 -3.87
N GLN A 652 2.94 17.50 -3.71
CA GLN A 652 2.87 18.23 -2.44
C GLN A 652 2.15 17.39 -1.37
N ALA A 653 2.82 17.18 -0.23
CA ALA A 653 2.26 16.54 0.94
C ALA A 653 1.36 17.52 1.72
N LEU A 654 0.21 17.05 2.19
CA LEU A 654 -0.82 17.82 2.86
C LEU A 654 -1.33 17.04 4.08
N PRO A 655 -1.48 17.66 5.26
CA PRO A 655 -2.19 17.04 6.37
C PRO A 655 -3.67 16.91 6.01
N ILE A 656 -4.31 15.79 6.37
CA ILE A 656 -5.73 15.58 6.15
C ILE A 656 -6.46 15.71 7.48
N LEU A 657 -6.98 16.91 7.75
CA LEU A 657 -7.52 17.29 9.07
C LEU A 657 -9.01 16.99 9.24
N ASP A 658 -9.76 16.93 8.14
CA ASP A 658 -11.19 16.61 8.11
C ASP A 658 -11.58 16.13 6.70
N THR A 659 -12.63 15.33 6.61
CA THR A 659 -13.21 14.87 5.34
C THR A 659 -14.69 15.21 5.28
N ARG A 660 -15.12 15.89 4.21
CA ARG A 660 -16.53 16.19 3.94
C ARG A 660 -16.93 15.77 2.55
N PHE A 661 -18.17 15.31 2.39
CA PHE A 661 -18.70 14.93 1.08
C PHE A 661 -19.65 16.02 0.57
N VAL A 662 -19.40 16.49 -0.65
CA VAL A 662 -20.29 17.40 -1.37
C VAL A 662 -20.65 16.77 -2.71
N ALA A 663 -21.94 16.54 -2.93
CA ALA A 663 -22.43 15.84 -4.13
C ALA A 663 -21.74 14.49 -4.39
N GLY A 664 -21.37 13.76 -3.33
CA GLY A 664 -20.68 12.47 -3.41
C GLY A 664 -19.17 12.54 -3.65
N VAL A 665 -18.60 13.75 -3.79
CA VAL A 665 -17.16 13.97 -3.94
C VAL A 665 -16.53 14.25 -2.58
N PRO A 666 -15.44 13.55 -2.19
CA PRO A 666 -14.73 13.87 -0.96
C PRO A 666 -13.98 15.19 -1.09
N TRP A 667 -13.95 15.96 -0.01
CA TRP A 667 -13.18 17.18 0.18
C TRP A 667 -12.39 17.06 1.46
N TYR A 668 -11.09 17.35 1.38
CA TYR A 668 -10.18 17.28 2.51
C TYR A 668 -9.83 18.66 3.02
N ARG A 669 -9.94 18.86 4.34
CA ARG A 669 -9.43 20.07 5.00
C ARG A 669 -7.94 19.93 5.21
N ILE A 670 -7.17 20.87 4.69
CA ILE A 670 -5.69 20.87 4.72
C ILE A 670 -5.13 22.02 5.57
N GLY A 671 -6.03 22.79 6.20
CA GLY A 671 -5.75 23.92 7.06
C GLY A 671 -7.03 24.69 7.35
N ASP A 672 -6.95 25.73 8.19
CA ASP A 672 -8.10 26.55 8.52
C ASP A 672 -8.65 27.28 7.30
N GLY A 673 -9.93 27.04 6.99
CA GLY A 673 -10.57 27.57 5.79
C GLY A 673 -9.95 27.10 4.48
N ARG A 674 -9.18 26.00 4.46
CA ARG A 674 -8.51 25.49 3.26
C ARG A 674 -8.96 24.06 2.96
N TRP A 675 -9.68 23.91 1.86
CA TRP A 675 -10.25 22.65 1.40
C TRP A 675 -9.83 22.33 -0.02
N VAL A 676 -9.54 21.07 -0.30
CA VAL A 676 -9.18 20.57 -1.63
C VAL A 676 -10.07 19.39 -1.99
N GLU A 677 -10.33 19.22 -3.29
CA GLU A 677 -11.05 18.04 -3.79
C GLU A 677 -10.19 16.78 -3.59
N GLY A 678 -10.76 15.75 -2.96
CA GLY A 678 -10.03 14.57 -2.51
C GLY A 678 -9.84 13.47 -3.55
N THR A 679 -10.51 13.54 -4.70
CA THR A 679 -10.48 12.49 -5.75
C THR A 679 -9.13 12.32 -6.44
N GLN A 680 -8.24 13.29 -6.27
CA GLN A 680 -6.90 13.33 -6.86
C GLN A 680 -5.83 13.46 -5.77
N ILE A 681 -6.13 12.95 -4.58
CA ILE A 681 -5.21 12.93 -3.43
C ILE A 681 -5.09 11.48 -2.97
N GLY A 682 -3.88 10.92 -3.03
CA GLY A 682 -3.59 9.62 -2.44
C GLY A 682 -3.32 9.78 -0.96
N VAL A 683 -4.14 9.17 -0.10
CA VAL A 683 -4.09 9.39 1.36
C VAL A 683 -3.50 8.20 2.10
N ALA A 684 -2.38 8.41 2.80
CA ALA A 684 -1.82 7.46 3.73
C ALA A 684 -2.61 7.51 5.05
N ARG A 685 -3.00 6.34 5.55
CA ARG A 685 -3.79 6.17 6.77
C ARG A 685 -3.15 5.12 7.66
N PRO A 686 -3.34 5.21 8.99
CA PRO A 686 -2.89 4.15 9.88
C PRO A 686 -3.64 2.85 9.53
N LYS A 687 -2.89 1.75 9.52
CA LYS A 687 -3.39 0.40 9.29
C LYS A 687 -3.02 -0.45 10.51
N PRO A 688 -3.97 -1.15 11.15
CA PRO A 688 -3.66 -2.08 12.23
C PRO A 688 -2.69 -3.15 11.75
N ARG A 689 -1.74 -3.52 12.61
CA ARG A 689 -0.79 -4.61 12.33
C ARG A 689 -1.54 -5.95 12.29
N PRO A 690 -1.42 -6.72 11.19
CA PRO A 690 -1.91 -8.09 11.17
C PRO A 690 -1.23 -8.96 12.22
N LEU A 691 -1.97 -9.89 12.85
CA LEU A 691 -1.42 -10.76 13.90
C LEU A 691 -0.28 -11.67 13.43
N SER A 692 -0.21 -11.97 12.13
CA SER A 692 0.87 -12.77 11.52
C SER A 692 2.20 -12.03 11.38
N ILE A 693 2.21 -10.72 11.69
CA ILE A 693 3.40 -9.88 11.81
C ILE A 693 3.68 -9.67 13.31
N GLY A 694 4.86 -10.07 13.77
CA GLY A 694 5.22 -10.01 15.18
C GLY A 694 5.15 -8.59 15.79
N PRO A 695 4.92 -8.48 17.12
CA PRO A 695 4.64 -7.20 17.79
C PRO A 695 5.78 -6.18 17.79
N ALA A 696 7.02 -6.63 17.56
CA ALA A 696 8.19 -5.77 17.45
C ALA A 696 8.74 -5.69 16.02
N GLU A 697 8.07 -6.32 15.05
CA GLU A 697 8.57 -6.40 13.69
C GLU A 697 8.43 -5.07 12.93
N ARG A 698 9.35 -4.86 11.99
CA ARG A 698 9.28 -3.79 11.00
C ARG A 698 8.50 -4.25 9.79
N TRP A 699 7.43 -3.53 9.45
CA TRP A 699 6.58 -3.86 8.32
C TRP A 699 6.10 -2.63 7.57
N VAL A 700 5.71 -2.82 6.31
CA VAL A 700 5.08 -1.78 5.51
C VAL A 700 3.66 -2.20 5.13
N GLY A 701 2.71 -1.29 5.30
CA GLY A 701 1.36 -1.40 4.76
C GLY A 701 1.30 -0.71 3.40
N VAL A 702 0.93 -1.43 2.35
CA VAL A 702 0.80 -0.94 0.98
C VAL A 702 -0.67 -0.93 0.59
N CYS A 703 -1.25 0.26 0.49
CA CYS A 703 -2.63 0.46 0.07
C CYS A 703 -2.69 0.61 -1.45
N LEU A 704 -3.33 -0.36 -2.11
CA LEU A 704 -3.47 -0.35 -3.57
C LEU A 704 -4.57 0.61 -4.06
N GLU A 705 -5.54 0.95 -3.23
CA GLU A 705 -6.59 1.92 -3.58
C GLU A 705 -6.07 3.36 -3.57
N GLU A 706 -5.44 3.75 -2.45
CA GLU A 706 -4.91 5.09 -2.23
C GLU A 706 -3.51 5.28 -2.85
N GLN A 707 -2.89 4.21 -3.35
CA GLN A 707 -1.53 4.20 -3.90
C GLN A 707 -0.51 4.78 -2.91
N THR A 708 -0.56 4.32 -1.66
CA THR A 708 0.30 4.78 -0.56
C THR A 708 1.01 3.62 0.14
N LEU A 709 2.12 3.95 0.79
CA LEU A 709 2.87 3.07 1.68
C LEU A 709 3.01 3.75 3.05
N VAL A 710 2.79 3.00 4.13
CA VAL A 710 3.14 3.41 5.48
C VAL A 710 4.07 2.37 6.09
N ALA A 711 5.22 2.80 6.63
CA ALA A 711 6.17 1.95 7.33
C ALA A 711 5.92 2.01 8.84
N TYR A 712 6.04 0.86 9.51
CA TYR A 712 5.71 0.67 10.92
C TYR A 712 6.81 -0.05 11.68
N GLU A 713 7.07 0.38 12.91
CA GLU A 713 7.83 -0.37 13.93
C GLU A 713 6.86 -0.89 15.00
N GLY A 714 6.57 -2.20 14.97
CA GLY A 714 5.45 -2.75 15.72
C GLY A 714 4.16 -2.11 15.24
N ASP A 715 3.43 -1.42 16.12
CA ASP A 715 2.21 -0.71 15.76
C ASP A 715 2.47 0.76 15.36
N ARG A 716 3.69 1.28 15.57
CA ARG A 716 4.03 2.69 15.39
C ARG A 716 4.32 3.06 13.94
N PRO A 717 3.53 3.94 13.29
CA PRO A 717 3.89 4.44 11.97
C PRO A 717 5.10 5.39 12.08
N VAL A 718 6.09 5.19 11.22
CA VAL A 718 7.36 5.92 11.23
C VAL A 718 7.64 6.68 9.92
N TYR A 719 7.00 6.28 8.83
CA TYR A 719 7.16 6.91 7.52
C TYR A 719 5.94 6.68 6.64
N ALA A 720 5.60 7.65 5.80
CA ALA A 720 4.56 7.50 4.79
C ALA A 720 5.00 8.07 3.44
N ALA A 721 4.59 7.43 2.34
CA ALA A 721 4.93 7.85 0.98
C ALA A 721 3.84 7.47 -0.03
N LEU A 722 3.85 8.11 -1.20
CA LEU A 722 3.15 7.60 -2.38
C LEU A 722 3.92 6.44 -3.01
N ILE A 723 3.18 5.56 -3.69
CA ILE A 723 3.72 4.47 -4.50
C ILE A 723 3.14 4.48 -5.92
N ALA A 724 3.70 3.65 -6.79
CA ALA A 724 3.02 3.20 -8.01
C ALA A 724 3.02 1.67 -8.09
N SER A 725 1.85 1.06 -7.95
CA SER A 725 1.70 -0.41 -7.98
C SER A 725 1.57 -0.96 -9.40
N GLY A 726 1.29 -2.27 -9.52
CA GLY A 726 1.11 -2.99 -10.77
C GLY A 726 -0.19 -2.61 -11.51
N LEU A 727 -0.08 -2.51 -12.84
CA LEU A 727 -1.22 -2.25 -13.74
C LEU A 727 -2.27 -3.37 -13.65
N ALA A 728 -3.52 -3.10 -14.06
CA ALA A 728 -4.62 -4.07 -13.98
C ALA A 728 -4.36 -5.41 -14.71
N GLY A 729 -3.54 -5.41 -15.77
CA GLY A 729 -3.14 -6.64 -16.48
C GLY A 729 -1.96 -7.38 -15.84
N MET A 730 -1.26 -6.74 -14.90
CA MET A 730 -0.07 -7.24 -14.20
C MET A 730 -0.11 -6.73 -12.74
N PRO A 731 -1.16 -7.09 -11.98
CA PRO A 731 -1.47 -6.44 -10.71
C PRO A 731 -0.44 -6.80 -9.65
N THR A 732 -0.21 -5.89 -8.70
CA THR A 732 0.50 -6.24 -7.47
C THR A 732 -0.31 -7.26 -6.67
N VAL A 733 0.34 -8.34 -6.27
CA VAL A 733 -0.30 -9.38 -5.45
C VAL A 733 -0.64 -8.85 -4.06
N GLN A 734 -1.82 -9.20 -3.56
CA GLN A 734 -2.26 -8.88 -2.20
C GLN A 734 -1.86 -9.97 -1.22
N GLY A 735 -1.65 -9.59 0.03
CA GLY A 735 -1.30 -10.51 1.11
C GLY A 735 -0.18 -10.00 2.00
N ILE A 736 0.29 -10.85 2.91
CA ILE A 736 1.36 -10.57 3.85
C ILE A 736 2.60 -11.37 3.46
N PHE A 737 3.60 -10.63 3.00
CA PHE A 737 4.83 -11.18 2.49
C PHE A 737 6.00 -10.85 3.40
N ARG A 738 7.09 -11.60 3.27
CA ARG A 738 8.37 -11.28 3.93
C ARG A 738 9.42 -11.00 2.88
N THR A 739 10.22 -9.97 3.13
CA THR A 739 11.39 -9.72 2.30
C THR A 739 12.27 -10.97 2.34
N TRP A 740 12.75 -11.44 1.20
CA TRP A 740 13.64 -12.61 1.13
C TRP A 740 14.98 -12.25 0.51
N ARG A 741 15.09 -11.07 -0.11
CA ARG A 741 16.36 -10.56 -0.65
C ARG A 741 16.37 -9.04 -0.72
N ARG A 742 17.51 -8.47 -0.35
CA ARG A 742 17.82 -7.04 -0.49
C ARG A 742 18.98 -6.87 -1.47
N LEU A 743 18.83 -5.95 -2.42
CA LEU A 743 19.81 -5.63 -3.45
C LEU A 743 19.98 -4.11 -3.52
N ALA A 744 21.20 -3.63 -3.25
CA ALA A 744 21.49 -2.20 -3.27
C ALA A 744 21.40 -1.62 -4.69
N THR A 745 21.80 -2.40 -5.70
CA THR A 745 21.64 -2.09 -7.12
C THR A 745 21.49 -3.38 -7.92
N GLY A 746 20.82 -3.32 -9.07
CA GLY A 746 20.72 -4.42 -10.01
C GLY A 746 19.96 -4.03 -11.28
N VAL A 747 20.12 -4.81 -12.34
CA VAL A 747 19.37 -4.61 -13.58
C VAL A 747 17.95 -5.17 -13.43
N MET A 748 16.96 -4.46 -13.94
CA MET A 748 15.61 -5.00 -14.14
C MET A 748 15.26 -4.98 -15.62
N ALA A 749 15.04 -6.16 -16.18
CA ALA A 749 14.67 -6.33 -17.58
C ALA A 749 13.56 -7.38 -17.70
N GLY A 750 12.74 -7.23 -18.74
CA GLY A 750 11.63 -8.14 -18.98
C GLY A 750 10.75 -7.66 -20.13
N GLY A 751 9.58 -8.27 -20.24
CA GLY A 751 8.66 -8.03 -21.35
C GLY A 751 9.15 -8.63 -22.67
N ASP A 752 8.38 -8.40 -23.73
CA ASP A 752 8.64 -8.96 -25.05
C ASP A 752 8.78 -7.83 -26.08
N PRO A 753 9.92 -7.74 -26.79
CA PRO A 753 10.14 -6.74 -27.84
C PRO A 753 9.09 -6.80 -28.95
N GLN A 754 8.55 -7.98 -29.26
CA GLN A 754 7.56 -8.19 -30.31
C GLN A 754 6.20 -7.60 -29.96
N TRP A 755 5.87 -7.53 -28.67
CA TRP A 755 4.60 -7.00 -28.16
C TRP A 755 4.72 -5.58 -27.60
N GLY A 756 5.89 -4.94 -27.75
CA GLY A 756 6.14 -3.58 -27.27
C GLY A 756 6.13 -3.43 -25.75
N SER A 757 6.26 -4.52 -25.00
CA SER A 757 6.30 -4.53 -23.53
C SER A 757 7.71 -4.64 -22.97
N TYR A 758 8.72 -4.73 -23.84
CA TYR A 758 10.13 -4.82 -23.45
C TYR A 758 10.58 -3.61 -22.63
N TYR A 759 11.31 -3.91 -21.56
CA TYR A 759 12.04 -2.92 -20.78
C TYR A 759 13.40 -3.45 -20.35
N TYR A 760 14.35 -2.54 -20.24
CA TYR A 760 15.69 -2.79 -19.69
C TYR A 760 16.14 -1.58 -18.90
N ILE A 761 16.30 -1.74 -17.59
CA ILE A 761 16.52 -0.64 -16.66
C ILE A 761 17.81 -0.93 -15.88
N GLU A 762 18.81 -0.09 -16.09
CA GLU A 762 20.12 -0.21 -15.44
C GLU A 762 20.12 0.33 -14.02
N ASP A 763 20.79 -0.35 -13.09
CA ASP A 763 20.95 0.12 -11.70
C ASP A 763 19.64 0.55 -11.02
N VAL A 764 18.66 -0.35 -11.00
CA VAL A 764 17.52 -0.20 -10.10
C VAL A 764 18.01 -0.37 -8.67
N THR A 765 18.11 0.75 -7.96
CA THR A 765 18.66 0.81 -6.60
C THR A 765 17.62 0.50 -5.53
N TRP A 766 18.11 0.12 -4.33
CA TRP A 766 17.31 0.01 -3.10
C TRP A 766 16.14 -0.96 -3.23
N THR A 767 16.42 -2.19 -3.68
CA THR A 767 15.40 -3.21 -3.98
C THR A 767 15.23 -4.17 -2.80
N CYS A 768 14.00 -4.30 -2.30
CA CYS A 768 13.58 -5.33 -1.33
C CYS A 768 12.57 -6.28 -1.99
N TYR A 769 13.00 -7.49 -2.37
CA TYR A 769 12.11 -8.51 -2.93
C TYR A 769 11.30 -9.17 -1.82
N PHE A 770 9.98 -9.19 -1.98
CA PHE A 770 9.06 -9.76 -0.98
C PHE A 770 8.26 -10.95 -1.50
N TYR A 771 8.10 -11.09 -2.82
CA TYR A 771 7.32 -12.21 -3.39
C TYR A 771 7.76 -12.54 -4.82
N SER A 772 8.33 -13.72 -5.07
CA SER A 772 8.80 -14.10 -6.42
C SER A 772 9.60 -12.97 -7.09
N GLY A 773 9.16 -12.40 -8.22
CA GLY A 773 9.78 -11.25 -8.87
C GLY A 773 9.43 -9.86 -8.31
N TYR A 774 8.46 -9.77 -7.40
CA TYR A 774 7.87 -8.54 -6.86
C TYR A 774 8.74 -7.95 -5.76
N ALA A 775 8.94 -6.64 -5.81
CA ALA A 775 9.76 -5.91 -4.88
C ALA A 775 9.22 -4.51 -4.57
N LEU A 776 9.62 -3.98 -3.42
CA LEU A 776 9.69 -2.54 -3.17
C LEU A 776 11.00 -2.05 -3.78
N HIS A 777 11.00 -1.08 -4.69
CA HIS A 777 12.25 -0.58 -5.27
C HIS A 777 12.15 0.84 -5.83
N THR A 778 13.32 1.43 -6.10
CA THR A 778 13.43 2.72 -6.77
C THR A 778 12.81 2.68 -8.16
N ALA A 779 11.99 3.66 -8.51
CA ALA A 779 11.58 3.95 -9.87
C ALA A 779 12.08 5.34 -10.27
N TYR A 780 13.33 5.41 -10.73
CA TYR A 780 13.92 6.69 -11.15
C TYR A 780 13.39 7.17 -12.52
N TRP A 781 12.82 6.25 -13.32
CA TRP A 781 12.42 6.47 -14.72
C TRP A 781 11.03 7.12 -14.91
N HIS A 782 10.26 7.33 -13.84
CA HIS A 782 8.98 8.02 -13.91
C HIS A 782 8.64 8.75 -12.62
N ASP A 783 7.70 9.69 -12.69
CA ASP A 783 7.16 10.42 -11.52
C ASP A 783 5.66 10.17 -11.30
N ALA A 784 5.11 9.10 -11.87
CA ALA A 784 3.68 8.79 -11.81
C ALA A 784 3.26 8.11 -10.47
N PHE A 785 3.76 8.59 -9.33
CA PHE A 785 3.37 8.08 -8.01
C PHE A 785 1.94 8.54 -7.67
N GLY A 786 1.18 7.71 -6.96
CA GLY A 786 -0.26 7.88 -6.76
C GLY A 786 -1.12 7.21 -7.84
N ALA A 787 -0.52 6.50 -8.80
CA ALA A 787 -1.23 5.73 -9.83
C ALA A 787 -0.48 4.43 -10.20
N PRO A 788 -1.19 3.33 -10.53
CA PRO A 788 -0.53 2.10 -10.98
C PRO A 788 0.28 2.30 -12.26
N ARG A 789 1.54 1.84 -12.27
CA ARG A 789 2.47 2.00 -13.41
C ARG A 789 3.36 0.78 -13.67
N SER A 790 3.53 -0.12 -12.70
CA SER A 790 4.51 -1.20 -12.74
C SER A 790 3.97 -2.48 -13.39
N HIS A 791 4.84 -3.49 -13.53
CA HIS A 791 4.50 -4.86 -13.95
C HIS A 791 4.26 -5.79 -12.74
N GLY A 792 3.96 -5.23 -11.56
CA GLY A 792 3.66 -5.97 -10.34
C GLY A 792 4.38 -5.41 -9.11
N CYS A 793 5.62 -4.93 -9.27
CA CYS A 793 6.39 -4.31 -8.18
C CYS A 793 5.69 -3.08 -7.57
N VAL A 794 6.13 -2.69 -6.39
CA VAL A 794 5.74 -1.43 -5.75
C VAL A 794 6.86 -0.42 -6.00
N ASN A 795 6.62 0.49 -6.92
CA ASN A 795 7.57 1.53 -7.28
C ASN A 795 7.54 2.66 -6.24
N LEU A 796 8.71 3.06 -5.77
CA LEU A 796 8.95 4.15 -4.82
C LEU A 796 9.81 5.23 -5.46
N SER A 797 9.69 6.48 -4.99
CA SER A 797 10.64 7.53 -5.37
C SER A 797 12.06 7.12 -4.95
N PRO A 798 13.12 7.61 -5.60
CA PRO A 798 14.50 7.24 -5.24
C PRO A 798 14.83 7.44 -3.76
N HIS A 799 14.32 8.52 -3.15
CA HIS A 799 14.51 8.78 -1.73
C HIS A 799 13.70 7.82 -0.86
N ASP A 800 12.43 7.58 -1.19
CA ASP A 800 11.56 6.71 -0.38
C ASP A 800 12.05 5.26 -0.41
N ALA A 801 12.51 4.79 -1.57
CA ALA A 801 13.12 3.47 -1.71
C ALA A 801 14.39 3.35 -0.87
N TRP A 802 15.28 4.35 -0.93
CA TRP A 802 16.49 4.40 -0.11
C TRP A 802 16.14 4.39 1.38
N TRP A 803 15.20 5.24 1.81
CA TRP A 803 14.78 5.32 3.21
C TRP A 803 14.26 3.96 3.70
N VAL A 804 13.31 3.36 2.97
CA VAL A 804 12.75 2.04 3.32
C VAL A 804 13.82 0.95 3.34
N PHE A 805 14.76 0.98 2.39
CA PHE A 805 15.84 0.01 2.32
C PHE A 805 16.82 0.13 3.48
N GLN A 806 17.17 1.35 3.90
CA GLN A 806 18.06 1.57 5.04
C GLN A 806 17.36 1.23 6.35
N TRP A 807 16.11 1.68 6.50
CA TRP A 807 15.28 1.40 7.65
C TRP A 807 15.04 -0.11 7.82
N SER A 808 14.76 -0.85 6.75
CA SER A 808 14.52 -2.29 6.87
C SER A 808 15.74 -3.09 7.32
N ALA A 809 16.95 -2.58 7.10
CA ALA A 809 18.19 -3.28 7.46
C ALA A 809 18.25 -3.69 8.94
N ALA A 810 17.77 -2.84 9.84
CA ALA A 810 17.82 -3.13 11.27
C ALA A 810 16.76 -4.14 11.74
N GLY A 811 15.80 -4.52 10.88
CA GLY A 811 14.85 -5.60 11.15
C GLY A 811 15.35 -6.99 10.75
N GLY A 812 16.56 -7.11 10.20
CA GLY A 812 17.16 -8.38 9.79
C GLY A 812 16.90 -8.79 8.34
N PRO A 813 17.32 -10.01 7.93
CA PRO A 813 17.31 -10.45 6.52
C PRO A 813 15.91 -10.53 5.91
N ASN A 814 14.88 -10.77 6.74
CA ASN A 814 13.50 -10.91 6.30
C ASN A 814 12.64 -9.65 6.46
N SER A 815 13.30 -8.49 6.63
CA SER A 815 12.65 -7.20 6.88
C SER A 815 12.69 -6.29 5.64
N PRO A 816 11.62 -5.50 5.39
CA PRO A 816 10.38 -5.46 6.16
C PRO A 816 9.45 -6.62 5.79
N ALA A 817 8.51 -6.95 6.67
CA ALA A 817 7.29 -7.62 6.23
C ALA A 817 6.47 -6.64 5.36
N VAL A 818 5.75 -7.13 4.37
CA VAL A 818 5.04 -6.32 3.37
C VAL A 818 3.59 -6.77 3.34
N TYR A 819 2.68 -5.96 3.88
CA TYR A 819 1.25 -6.20 3.85
C TYR A 819 0.61 -5.36 2.73
N VAL A 820 0.17 -6.02 1.67
CA VAL A 820 -0.46 -5.39 0.50
C VAL A 820 -1.97 -5.62 0.53
N TYR A 821 -2.76 -4.55 0.50
CA TYR A 821 -4.22 -4.61 0.68
C TYR A 821 -4.99 -3.58 -0.16
N TRP A 822 -6.30 -3.80 -0.30
CA TRP A 822 -7.29 -2.78 -0.67
C TRP A 822 -8.09 -2.37 0.57
N THR A 823 -8.60 -1.14 0.56
CA THR A 823 -9.44 -0.60 1.64
C THR A 823 -10.91 -0.97 1.51
#